data_AF-A0A2U2MY83-F1
#
_entry.id   AF-A0A2U2MY83-F1
#
_cell.length_a   1.000
_cell.length_b   1.000
_cell.length_c   1.000
_cell.angle_alpha   90.00
_cell.angle_beta   90.00
_cell.angle_gamma   90.00
#
_symmetry.space_group_name_H-M   'P 1'
#
loop_
_entity.id
_entity.type
_entity.pdbx_description
1 polymer ?
#
loop_
_entity_poly.entity_id
_entity_poly.type
_entity_poly.pdbx_seq_one_letter_code
_entity_poly.pdbx_strand_id
1 'polypeptide(L)'
;MALNGSTLNSGPVNASAEAPVEYGTGSPELPITITVAAETGRPEVALAVSVVERGRPELPLEISVVEPTGAPELPIQVDVYDTGAPELPLQVLVVDDAHRGSLWRVAAYLDGQDISARLTGRVEVTAEEGAARIAECELRPATGPASAFDYVGATLDLYYVPLDAAGQSLGEVPLFRGRCEEPEIEPRSGRIRLLASDGRQTLLHALDHAAIDAITPGGRYHPPLDGEDVEGVDYADVRLSSLAASLDLDVTGAWRLTPWHGEPVAATITAPIDGSVDMRLAPRQQLINRVEVSYTHRYQRHLERRQWLAWQYRKSFCEGRNYTKPTREMIRQALEGTGWRILGFGTDQLPPSGTIICGTTPVAWLISRELRESLAVGMRAQLARRYSRDVEERYELTVEAPASVGRFGTLTRRDQAGLSSDTDIDWGDDIEVTTWDGQDGPDQYIDRHDPADAAEALETLIARARRRILESHRGHLVRWEIPILPHLDRTARLRLEQPYLVAEGKARQVRHTLDFETGRAVTACEIAVSQGGGATDDPVTAPTRPDTVAPAEPPPKVQLSSRFGGEAGALPYNETWLGYTGNREPRTDFDAPVYPQRFRVEMPEIGREAIQAEREAAYEVAVPDDELTLTIEELTAWP
;
A
#
# COMPACT_ATOMS: atom_id res chain seq x y z
N MET A 1 12.35 -69.17 6.48
CA MET A 1 13.30 -69.86 7.40
C MET A 1 14.22 -68.79 7.97
N ALA A 2 14.04 -68.37 9.23
CA ALA A 2 14.83 -67.27 9.80
C ALA A 2 16.23 -67.78 10.20
N LEU A 3 17.27 -67.31 9.51
CA LEU A 3 18.66 -67.49 9.93
C LEU A 3 19.02 -66.35 10.89
N ASN A 4 18.77 -66.54 12.18
CA ASN A 4 19.24 -65.62 13.21
C ASN A 4 20.62 -66.10 13.72
N GLY A 5 21.65 -65.29 13.47
CA GLY A 5 22.90 -65.31 14.20
C GLY A 5 24.04 -66.11 13.54
N SER A 6 24.74 -65.49 12.60
CA SER A 6 26.15 -65.84 12.33
C SER A 6 26.98 -64.57 12.16
N THR A 7 27.74 -64.20 13.18
CA THR A 7 28.95 -63.39 13.02
C THR A 7 30.00 -64.27 12.36
N LEU A 8 30.33 -63.98 11.11
CA LEU A 8 31.39 -64.67 10.36
C LEU A 8 32.33 -63.65 9.74
N ASN A 9 33.60 -63.73 10.10
CA ASN A 9 34.66 -62.97 9.48
C ASN A 9 34.95 -63.52 8.07
N SER A 10 34.79 -62.65 7.05
CA SER A 10 35.50 -62.67 5.75
C SER A 10 35.23 -63.78 4.71
N GLY A 11 34.03 -64.36 4.63
CA GLY A 11 33.65 -65.29 3.55
C GLY A 11 32.38 -64.86 2.80
N PRO A 12 32.21 -65.23 1.50
CA PRO A 12 30.96 -64.98 0.78
C PRO A 12 29.81 -65.75 1.44
N VAL A 13 28.75 -65.04 1.80
CA VAL A 13 27.51 -65.61 2.34
C VAL A 13 26.54 -65.78 1.19
N ASN A 14 26.33 -67.02 0.75
CA ASN A 14 25.29 -67.34 -0.22
C ASN A 14 24.02 -67.74 0.53
N ALA A 15 22.99 -66.90 0.48
CA ALA A 15 21.66 -67.20 0.99
C ALA A 15 20.66 -67.23 -0.18
N SER A 16 19.96 -68.34 -0.37
CA SER A 16 18.87 -68.48 -1.34
C SER A 16 17.55 -68.61 -0.61
N ALA A 17 16.57 -67.77 -0.95
CA ALA A 17 15.19 -67.88 -0.47
C ALA A 17 14.27 -68.08 -1.67
N GLU A 18 13.52 -69.19 -1.66
CA GLU A 18 12.48 -69.48 -2.65
C GLU A 18 11.12 -69.48 -1.94
N ALA A 19 10.12 -68.81 -2.52
CA ALA A 19 8.72 -68.91 -2.10
C ALA A 19 7.86 -69.30 -3.31
N PRO A 20 7.74 -70.61 -3.60
CA PRO A 20 6.89 -71.08 -4.69
C PRO A 20 5.41 -70.90 -4.32
N VAL A 21 4.63 -70.32 -5.24
CA VAL A 21 3.16 -70.34 -5.18
C VAL A 21 2.68 -71.22 -6.33
N GLU A 22 2.27 -72.44 -6.02
CA GLU A 22 1.60 -73.31 -6.99
C GLU A 22 0.08 -73.19 -6.83
N TYR A 23 -0.59 -72.72 -7.89
CA TYR A 23 -2.04 -72.73 -8.10
C TYR A 23 -2.90 -72.01 -7.03
N GLY A 24 -2.70 -70.70 -6.86
CA GLY A 24 -3.63 -69.83 -6.14
C GLY A 24 -3.46 -68.35 -6.44
N THR A 25 -4.54 -67.57 -6.34
CA THR A 25 -4.49 -66.10 -6.31
C THR A 25 -3.88 -65.64 -4.98
N GLY A 26 -2.56 -65.52 -4.94
CA GLY A 26 -1.83 -64.99 -3.79
C GLY A 26 -0.84 -63.91 -4.23
N SER A 27 -0.60 -62.94 -3.36
CA SER A 27 0.54 -62.01 -3.44
C SER A 27 1.67 -62.59 -2.60
N PRO A 28 2.64 -63.32 -3.18
CA PRO A 28 3.80 -63.76 -2.42
C PRO A 28 4.67 -62.56 -2.07
N GLU A 29 4.81 -62.27 -0.78
CA GLU A 29 5.80 -61.33 -0.26
C GLU A 29 7.06 -62.11 0.14
N LEU A 30 8.20 -61.75 -0.47
CA LEU A 30 9.53 -62.27 -0.15
C LEU A 30 10.42 -61.08 0.26
N PRO A 31 10.34 -60.60 1.51
CA PRO A 31 11.27 -59.61 1.98
C PRO A 31 12.67 -60.23 2.07
N ILE A 32 13.60 -59.75 1.24
CA ILE A 32 15.02 -60.10 1.31
C ILE A 32 15.76 -58.87 1.83
N THR A 33 16.21 -58.92 3.07
CA THR A 33 17.07 -57.89 3.67
C THR A 33 18.50 -58.40 3.72
N ILE A 34 19.43 -57.69 3.08
CA ILE A 34 20.86 -57.98 3.15
C ILE A 34 21.55 -56.78 3.77
N THR A 35 22.14 -56.98 4.95
CA THR A 35 22.93 -55.97 5.65
C THR A 35 24.40 -56.36 5.53
N VAL A 36 25.20 -55.53 4.87
CA VAL A 36 26.66 -55.69 4.82
C VAL A 36 27.29 -54.68 5.76
N ALA A 37 27.91 -55.17 6.83
CA ALA A 37 28.73 -54.37 7.74
C ALA A 37 30.20 -54.81 7.60
N ALA A 38 30.89 -54.30 6.58
CA ALA A 38 32.32 -54.55 6.38
C ALA A 38 32.97 -53.42 5.54
N GLU A 39 34.18 -52.99 5.93
CA GLU A 39 34.97 -51.91 5.30
C GLU A 39 35.32 -52.13 3.81
N THR A 40 35.12 -53.34 3.26
CA THR A 40 35.12 -53.59 1.81
C THR A 40 34.23 -54.81 1.50
N GLY A 41 33.17 -54.60 0.73
CA GLY A 41 32.27 -55.67 0.31
C GLY A 41 31.65 -55.39 -1.06
N ARG A 42 31.45 -56.45 -1.85
CA ARG A 42 30.62 -56.43 -3.06
C ARG A 42 29.37 -57.27 -2.77
N PRO A 43 28.27 -56.67 -2.31
CA PRO A 43 27.01 -57.38 -2.23
C PRO A 43 26.49 -57.65 -3.64
N GLU A 44 26.38 -58.93 -4.02
CA GLU A 44 25.67 -59.36 -5.22
C GLU A 44 24.36 -60.01 -4.81
N VAL A 45 23.23 -59.47 -5.29
CA VAL A 45 21.89 -60.01 -5.06
C VAL A 45 21.30 -60.40 -6.40
N ALA A 46 21.38 -61.70 -6.73
CA ALA A 46 20.74 -62.23 -7.92
C ALA A 46 19.27 -62.55 -7.60
N LEU A 47 18.35 -61.75 -8.13
CA LEU A 47 16.92 -61.95 -7.96
C LEU A 47 16.30 -62.39 -9.29
N ALA A 48 15.70 -63.58 -9.33
CA ALA A 48 15.03 -64.11 -10.51
C ALA A 48 13.54 -64.34 -10.19
N VAL A 49 12.66 -63.69 -10.96
CA VAL A 49 11.21 -63.76 -10.78
C VAL A 49 10.60 -64.17 -12.10
N SER A 50 9.91 -65.31 -12.11
CA SER A 50 9.25 -65.86 -13.29
C SER A 50 7.75 -65.86 -13.07
N VAL A 51 7.02 -65.09 -13.87
CA VAL A 51 5.55 -65.04 -13.88
C VAL A 51 5.06 -65.71 -15.15
N VAL A 52 4.33 -66.82 -15.02
CA VAL A 52 4.00 -67.70 -16.16
C VAL A 52 2.60 -67.46 -16.73
N GLU A 53 1.75 -66.64 -16.07
CA GLU A 53 0.39 -66.31 -16.55
C GLU A 53 0.01 -64.83 -16.31
N ARG A 54 -0.73 -64.51 -15.22
CA ARG A 54 -1.10 -63.15 -14.79
C ARG A 54 -0.72 -62.96 -13.32
N GLY A 55 0.07 -61.93 -13.04
CA GLY A 55 0.43 -61.53 -11.69
C GLY A 55 0.92 -60.09 -11.67
N ARG A 56 0.76 -59.42 -10.53
CA ARG A 56 1.47 -58.18 -10.20
C ARG A 56 2.56 -58.55 -9.19
N PRO A 57 3.81 -58.78 -9.62
CA PRO A 57 4.89 -58.95 -8.68
C PRO A 57 5.21 -57.59 -8.05
N GLU A 58 5.03 -57.48 -6.74
CA GLU A 58 5.55 -56.36 -5.95
C GLU A 58 6.81 -56.84 -5.25
N LEU A 59 7.95 -56.21 -5.56
CA LEU A 59 9.27 -56.58 -5.04
C LEU A 59 9.87 -55.38 -4.33
N PRO A 60 9.59 -55.21 -3.03
CA PRO A 60 10.34 -54.26 -2.23
C PRO A 60 11.76 -54.79 -2.06
N LEU A 61 12.70 -54.24 -2.83
CA LEU A 61 14.13 -54.51 -2.70
C LEU A 61 14.78 -53.31 -1.98
N GLU A 62 15.32 -53.55 -0.78
CA GLU A 62 16.08 -52.56 -0.02
C GLU A 62 17.55 -52.99 0.04
N ILE A 63 18.47 -52.15 -0.46
CA ILE A 63 19.91 -52.33 -0.31
C ILE A 63 20.44 -51.17 0.51
N SER A 64 20.94 -51.48 1.70
CA SER A 64 21.57 -50.51 2.59
C SER A 64 23.06 -50.79 2.68
N VAL A 65 23.88 -49.79 2.33
CA VAL A 65 25.34 -49.82 2.47
C VAL A 65 25.71 -48.80 3.54
N VAL A 66 26.32 -49.27 4.62
CA VAL A 66 26.76 -48.42 5.74
C VAL A 66 28.28 -48.29 5.61
N GLU A 67 28.77 -47.04 5.49
CA GLU A 67 30.17 -46.61 5.28
C GLU A 67 30.72 -46.78 3.83
N PRO A 68 31.27 -45.71 3.18
CA PRO A 68 31.41 -45.67 1.73
C PRO A 68 32.80 -46.11 1.24
N THR A 69 32.94 -47.37 0.86
CA THR A 69 34.06 -47.82 -0.01
C THR A 69 33.63 -48.84 -1.07
N GLY A 70 32.36 -49.28 -1.09
CA GLY A 70 31.85 -50.24 -2.07
C GLY A 70 31.07 -49.59 -3.22
N ALA A 71 31.30 -50.05 -4.44
CA ALA A 71 30.41 -49.79 -5.57
C ALA A 71 29.31 -50.87 -5.58
N PRO A 72 28.02 -50.53 -5.37
CA PRO A 72 26.94 -51.49 -5.51
C PRO A 72 26.69 -51.79 -6.99
N GLU A 73 26.66 -53.07 -7.36
CA GLU A 73 26.21 -53.53 -8.69
C GLU A 73 24.93 -54.35 -8.51
N LEU A 74 23.86 -53.99 -9.23
CA LEU A 74 22.55 -54.64 -9.13
C LEU A 74 22.09 -55.16 -10.49
N PRO A 75 22.47 -56.38 -10.88
CA PRO A 75 21.95 -57.00 -12.10
C PRO A 75 20.51 -57.49 -11.88
N ILE A 76 19.53 -56.79 -12.45
CA ILE A 76 18.12 -57.20 -12.49
C ILE A 76 17.79 -57.75 -13.87
N GLN A 77 17.28 -58.99 -13.94
CA GLN A 77 16.75 -59.59 -15.16
C GLN A 77 15.27 -59.94 -14.96
N VAL A 78 14.41 -59.41 -15.84
CA VAL A 78 12.96 -59.65 -15.83
C VAL A 78 12.56 -60.27 -17.16
N ASP A 79 12.19 -61.55 -17.12
CA ASP A 79 11.71 -62.26 -18.30
C ASP A 79 10.17 -62.41 -18.23
N VAL A 80 9.47 -61.81 -19.18
CA VAL A 80 8.01 -61.83 -19.29
C VAL A 80 7.60 -62.64 -20.52
N TYR A 81 6.85 -63.72 -20.31
CA TYR A 81 6.54 -64.69 -21.37
C TYR A 81 5.14 -64.55 -22.01
N ASP A 82 4.27 -63.62 -21.53
CA ASP A 82 2.99 -63.23 -22.16
C ASP A 82 2.57 -61.78 -21.74
N THR A 83 1.44 -61.25 -22.25
CA THR A 83 0.94 -59.86 -22.06
C THR A 83 0.88 -59.37 -20.59
N GLY A 84 1.99 -58.85 -20.11
CA GLY A 84 2.14 -58.05 -18.89
C GLY A 84 3.01 -56.83 -19.17
N ALA A 85 2.69 -55.69 -18.53
CA ALA A 85 3.54 -54.51 -18.52
C ALA A 85 4.34 -54.53 -17.21
N PRO A 86 5.64 -54.89 -17.24
CA PRO A 86 6.45 -54.81 -16.03
C PRO A 86 6.73 -53.34 -15.70
N GLU A 87 6.39 -52.92 -14.49
CA GLU A 87 6.87 -51.68 -13.87
C GLU A 87 7.83 -52.07 -12.75
N LEU A 88 9.07 -51.54 -12.81
CA LEU A 88 10.10 -51.80 -11.80
C LEU A 88 10.58 -50.45 -11.25
N PRO A 89 9.91 -49.89 -10.23
CA PRO A 89 10.40 -48.69 -9.56
C PRO A 89 11.65 -49.07 -8.76
N LEU A 90 12.84 -48.76 -9.29
CA LEU A 90 14.10 -48.90 -8.58
C LEU A 90 14.50 -47.56 -7.99
N GLN A 91 14.56 -47.46 -6.67
CA GLN A 91 15.12 -46.30 -5.97
C GLN A 91 16.41 -46.72 -5.25
N VAL A 92 17.53 -46.09 -5.62
CA VAL A 92 18.80 -46.22 -4.88
C VAL A 92 19.00 -44.93 -4.12
N LEU A 93 18.79 -44.97 -2.81
CA LEU A 93 18.98 -43.83 -1.92
C LEU A 93 20.25 -44.06 -1.08
N VAL A 94 21.23 -43.17 -1.23
CA VAL A 94 22.41 -43.12 -0.36
C VAL A 94 22.18 -41.97 0.63
N VAL A 95 21.89 -42.32 1.88
CA VAL A 95 21.66 -41.36 2.97
C VAL A 95 22.48 -41.73 4.19
N ASP A 96 23.05 -40.73 4.86
CA ASP A 96 23.62 -40.87 6.20
C ASP A 96 22.49 -41.13 7.22
N ASP A 97 22.75 -41.80 8.35
CA ASP A 97 21.75 -42.27 9.32
C ASP A 97 20.93 -41.11 9.93
N ALA A 98 21.45 -39.88 9.85
CA ALA A 98 20.76 -38.64 10.20
C ALA A 98 19.68 -38.17 9.18
N HIS A 99 19.63 -38.76 7.99
CA HIS A 99 18.81 -38.33 6.85
C HIS A 99 17.94 -39.45 6.25
N ARG A 100 17.56 -40.46 7.06
CA ARG A 100 16.58 -41.47 6.61
C ARG A 100 15.37 -40.75 6.03
N GLY A 101 15.15 -40.87 4.72
CA GLY A 101 13.91 -40.44 4.09
C GLY A 101 12.78 -41.18 4.79
N SER A 102 11.93 -40.46 5.52
CA SER A 102 10.78 -41.09 6.15
C SER A 102 9.92 -41.69 5.04
N LEU A 103 9.56 -42.97 5.15
CA LEU A 103 8.47 -43.53 4.37
C LEU A 103 7.27 -42.57 4.50
N TRP A 104 6.57 -42.31 3.40
CA TRP A 104 5.52 -41.30 3.39
C TRP A 104 4.36 -41.72 2.52
N ARG A 105 3.20 -41.14 2.80
CA ARG A 105 2.03 -41.16 1.91
C ARG A 105 1.32 -39.80 1.96
N VAL A 106 0.40 -39.59 1.03
CA VAL A 106 -0.52 -38.46 1.06
C VAL A 106 -1.87 -38.95 1.57
N ALA A 107 -2.43 -38.26 2.56
CA ALA A 107 -3.85 -38.37 2.88
C ALA A 107 -4.60 -37.24 2.18
N ALA A 108 -5.66 -37.59 1.44
CA ALA A 108 -6.44 -36.63 0.68
C ALA A 108 -7.94 -36.86 0.90
N TYR A 109 -8.65 -35.77 1.16
CA TYR A 109 -10.09 -35.80 1.40
C TYR A 109 -10.81 -34.86 0.43
N LEU A 110 -11.82 -35.38 -0.26
CA LEU A 110 -12.69 -34.62 -1.17
C LEU A 110 -14.11 -34.58 -0.58
N ASP A 111 -14.60 -33.39 -0.24
CA ASP A 111 -15.84 -33.20 0.54
C ASP A 111 -15.91 -34.08 1.80
N GLY A 112 -14.75 -34.27 2.45
CA GLY A 112 -14.59 -35.12 3.63
C GLY A 112 -14.51 -36.63 3.37
N GLN A 113 -14.63 -37.08 2.11
CA GLN A 113 -14.42 -38.49 1.74
C GLN A 113 -12.94 -38.76 1.48
N ASP A 114 -12.40 -39.84 2.05
CA ASP A 114 -11.02 -40.26 1.81
C ASP A 114 -10.85 -40.75 0.36
N ILE A 115 -9.94 -40.10 -0.36
CA ILE A 115 -9.59 -40.40 -1.74
C ILE A 115 -8.11 -40.80 -1.91
N SER A 116 -7.39 -41.00 -0.80
CA SER A 116 -5.93 -41.18 -0.76
C SER A 116 -5.46 -42.31 -1.67
N ALA A 117 -6.13 -43.46 -1.62
CA ALA A 117 -5.79 -44.64 -2.43
C ALA A 117 -6.04 -44.47 -3.94
N ARG A 118 -6.70 -43.38 -4.34
CA ARG A 118 -7.00 -43.07 -5.74
C ARG A 118 -6.01 -42.08 -6.36
N LEU A 119 -5.19 -41.42 -5.55
CA LEU A 119 -4.19 -40.50 -6.05
C LEU A 119 -3.16 -41.23 -6.91
N THR A 120 -2.71 -40.58 -7.97
CA THR A 120 -1.70 -41.10 -8.91
C THR A 120 -0.74 -39.99 -9.34
N GLY A 121 0.40 -40.35 -9.91
CA GLY A 121 1.36 -39.37 -10.44
C GLY A 121 2.02 -38.56 -9.32
N ARG A 122 1.72 -37.26 -9.27
CA ARG A 122 2.29 -36.33 -8.28
C ARG A 122 1.22 -35.47 -7.63
N VAL A 123 1.48 -35.08 -6.39
CA VAL A 123 0.78 -34.01 -5.67
C VAL A 123 1.72 -32.83 -5.52
N GLU A 124 1.25 -31.65 -5.89
CA GLU A 124 2.00 -30.41 -5.77
C GLU A 124 1.19 -29.37 -5.00
N VAL A 125 1.81 -28.72 -4.02
CA VAL A 125 1.21 -27.61 -3.29
C VAL A 125 2.16 -26.42 -3.35
N THR A 126 1.71 -25.33 -3.96
CA THR A 126 2.49 -24.10 -4.13
C THR A 126 1.88 -22.96 -3.33
N ALA A 127 2.69 -22.32 -2.50
CA ALA A 127 2.37 -21.13 -1.74
C ALA A 127 3.30 -20.00 -2.19
N GLU A 128 2.76 -19.01 -2.90
CA GLU A 128 3.50 -17.81 -3.31
C GLU A 128 3.03 -16.58 -2.52
N GLU A 129 3.99 -15.72 -2.18
CA GLU A 129 3.76 -14.51 -1.40
C GLU A 129 2.73 -13.59 -2.06
N GLY A 130 1.65 -13.25 -1.35
CA GLY A 130 0.58 -12.39 -1.86
C GLY A 130 -0.38 -13.07 -2.84
N ALA A 131 -0.22 -14.36 -3.10
CA ALA A 131 -1.08 -15.14 -3.98
C ALA A 131 -1.89 -16.19 -3.22
N ALA A 132 -2.92 -16.73 -3.87
CA ALA A 132 -3.63 -17.91 -3.37
C ALA A 132 -2.67 -19.11 -3.32
N ARG A 133 -2.76 -19.93 -2.27
CA ARG A 133 -2.12 -21.25 -2.27
C ARG A 133 -2.87 -22.13 -3.28
N ILE A 134 -2.12 -22.81 -4.12
CA ILE A 134 -2.65 -23.69 -5.16
C ILE A 134 -2.20 -25.12 -4.88
N ALA A 135 -3.11 -26.07 -5.03
CA ALA A 135 -2.82 -27.49 -5.03
C ALA A 135 -3.19 -28.12 -6.36
N GLU A 136 -2.33 -29.02 -6.82
CA GLU A 136 -2.54 -29.85 -8.00
C GLU A 136 -2.37 -31.32 -7.63
N CYS A 137 -3.34 -32.15 -7.98
CA CYS A 137 -3.20 -33.60 -7.85
C CYS A 137 -3.93 -34.34 -8.97
N GLU A 138 -3.46 -35.55 -9.29
CA GLU A 138 -4.17 -36.46 -10.19
C GLU A 138 -4.80 -37.60 -9.39
N LEU A 139 -5.98 -38.03 -9.80
CA LEU A 139 -6.66 -39.19 -9.24
C LEU A 139 -7.30 -40.07 -10.31
N ARG A 140 -7.49 -41.34 -9.96
CA ARG A 140 -8.40 -42.25 -10.65
C ARG A 140 -9.81 -42.10 -10.08
N PRO A 141 -10.85 -41.88 -10.90
CA PRO A 141 -12.21 -41.78 -10.42
C PRO A 141 -12.68 -43.11 -9.81
N ALA A 142 -13.69 -43.04 -8.94
CA ALA A 142 -14.36 -44.24 -8.45
C ALA A 142 -14.98 -45.05 -9.61
N THR A 143 -15.13 -46.36 -9.41
CA THR A 143 -15.75 -47.24 -10.41
C THR A 143 -17.16 -46.77 -10.74
N GLY A 144 -17.41 -46.43 -12.00
CA GLY A 144 -18.70 -45.94 -12.49
C GLY A 144 -18.57 -44.82 -13.51
N PRO A 145 -19.68 -44.23 -13.96
CA PRO A 145 -19.63 -42.99 -14.73
C PRO A 145 -19.06 -41.87 -13.85
N ALA A 146 -18.11 -41.10 -14.40
CA ALA A 146 -17.50 -39.95 -13.73
C ALA A 146 -17.75 -38.68 -14.55
N SER A 147 -18.09 -37.58 -13.89
CA SER A 147 -18.23 -36.26 -14.51
C SER A 147 -17.24 -35.30 -13.87
N ALA A 148 -16.59 -34.44 -14.68
CA ALA A 148 -15.69 -33.40 -14.18
C ALA A 148 -16.45 -32.43 -13.26
N PHE A 149 -17.73 -32.20 -13.56
CA PHE A 149 -18.61 -31.32 -12.79
C PHE A 149 -18.85 -31.80 -11.36
N ASP A 150 -18.66 -33.10 -11.08
CA ASP A 150 -18.82 -33.64 -9.72
C ASP A 150 -17.71 -33.15 -8.77
N TYR A 151 -16.61 -32.62 -9.33
CA TYR A 151 -15.45 -32.14 -8.58
C TYR A 151 -15.40 -30.62 -8.47
N VAL A 152 -16.17 -29.87 -9.27
CA VAL A 152 -16.15 -28.40 -9.26
C VAL A 152 -16.69 -27.88 -7.93
N GLY A 153 -15.91 -27.06 -7.23
CA GLY A 153 -16.25 -26.46 -5.95
C GLY A 153 -16.15 -27.39 -4.73
N ALA A 154 -15.87 -28.68 -4.94
CA ALA A 154 -15.64 -29.65 -3.88
C ALA A 154 -14.45 -29.24 -3.01
N THR A 155 -14.55 -29.44 -1.69
CA THR A 155 -13.44 -29.10 -0.78
C THR A 155 -12.36 -30.15 -0.89
N LEU A 156 -11.11 -29.72 -1.04
CA LEU A 156 -9.93 -30.58 -1.09
C LEU A 156 -9.03 -30.28 0.11
N ASP A 157 -8.81 -31.29 0.96
CA ASP A 157 -7.81 -31.26 2.02
C ASP A 157 -6.68 -32.24 1.68
N LEU A 158 -5.43 -31.78 1.78
CA LEU A 158 -4.23 -32.60 1.55
C LEU A 158 -3.32 -32.56 2.78
N TYR A 159 -2.84 -33.74 3.18
CA TYR A 159 -1.94 -33.93 4.30
C TYR A 159 -0.73 -34.76 3.88
N TYR A 160 0.45 -34.36 4.36
CA TYR A 160 1.63 -35.21 4.38
C TYR A 160 1.54 -36.17 5.57
N VAL A 161 1.79 -37.45 5.33
CA VAL A 161 1.73 -38.49 6.37
C VAL A 161 3.07 -39.21 6.44
N PRO A 162 3.96 -38.84 7.38
CA PRO A 162 5.16 -39.62 7.65
C PRO A 162 4.78 -40.99 8.24
N LEU A 163 5.55 -42.01 7.86
CA LEU A 163 5.40 -43.39 8.29
C LEU A 163 6.64 -43.83 9.06
N ASP A 164 6.45 -44.73 10.02
CA ASP A 164 7.56 -45.43 10.67
C ASP A 164 8.13 -46.55 9.79
N ALA A 165 9.18 -47.22 10.26
CA ALA A 165 9.81 -48.33 9.55
C ALA A 165 8.88 -49.55 9.36
N ALA A 166 7.76 -49.64 10.10
CA ALA A 166 6.74 -50.67 9.96
C ALA A 166 5.56 -50.22 9.07
N GLY A 167 5.67 -49.05 8.42
CA GLY A 167 4.64 -48.48 7.56
C GLY A 167 3.43 -47.90 8.32
N GLN A 168 3.51 -47.71 9.63
CA GLN A 168 2.45 -47.10 10.43
C GLN A 168 2.53 -45.57 10.37
N SER A 169 1.36 -44.92 10.33
CA SER A 169 1.25 -43.46 10.32
C SER A 169 1.76 -42.84 11.63
N LEU A 170 2.62 -41.83 11.51
CA LEU A 170 3.11 -41.00 12.61
C LEU A 170 2.27 -39.73 12.84
N GLY A 171 1.20 -39.53 12.07
CA GLY A 171 0.30 -38.38 12.14
C GLY A 171 0.12 -37.68 10.80
N GLU A 172 -0.89 -36.81 10.72
CA GLU A 172 -1.17 -36.01 9.52
C GLU A 172 -0.66 -34.59 9.69
N VAL A 173 0.12 -34.11 8.72
CA VAL A 173 0.62 -32.74 8.66
C VAL A 173 -0.09 -32.00 7.53
N PRO A 174 -0.86 -30.94 7.80
CA PRO A 174 -1.65 -30.25 6.77
C PRO A 174 -0.74 -29.56 5.77
N LEU A 175 -0.99 -29.79 4.47
CA LEU A 175 -0.30 -29.12 3.37
C LEU A 175 -1.21 -28.07 2.70
N PHE A 176 -2.48 -28.43 2.49
CA PHE A 176 -3.44 -27.63 1.75
C PHE A 176 -4.87 -27.88 2.22
N ARG A 177 -5.67 -26.82 2.20
CA ARG A 177 -7.13 -26.83 2.34
C ARG A 177 -7.69 -25.79 1.40
N GLY A 178 -8.66 -26.18 0.57
CA GLY A 178 -9.25 -25.29 -0.41
C GLY A 178 -10.39 -25.91 -1.20
N ARG A 179 -10.71 -25.34 -2.35
CA ARG A 179 -11.75 -25.84 -3.26
C ARG A 179 -11.18 -26.11 -4.63
N CYS A 180 -11.68 -27.16 -5.28
CA CYS A 180 -11.37 -27.49 -6.66
C CYS A 180 -12.01 -26.46 -7.59
N GLU A 181 -11.20 -25.74 -8.36
CA GLU A 181 -11.64 -24.70 -9.30
C GLU A 181 -11.77 -25.26 -10.72
N GLU A 182 -10.75 -26.02 -11.16
CA GLU A 182 -10.63 -26.50 -12.54
C GLU A 182 -10.31 -28.01 -12.55
N PRO A 183 -11.34 -28.88 -12.51
CA PRO A 183 -11.16 -30.31 -12.71
C PRO A 183 -11.11 -30.66 -14.21
N GLU A 184 -10.04 -31.34 -14.63
CA GLU A 184 -9.85 -31.82 -16.00
C GLU A 184 -9.91 -33.34 -16.05
N ILE A 185 -10.67 -33.91 -17.00
CA ILE A 185 -10.69 -35.37 -17.23
C ILE A 185 -9.92 -35.68 -18.50
N GLU A 186 -8.91 -36.55 -18.40
CA GLU A 186 -8.23 -37.10 -19.56
C GLU A 186 -9.02 -38.31 -20.12
N PRO A 187 -9.66 -38.21 -21.31
CA PRO A 187 -10.58 -39.25 -21.78
C PRO A 187 -9.92 -40.59 -22.09
N ARG A 188 -8.61 -40.61 -22.36
CA ARG A 188 -7.86 -41.82 -22.74
C ARG A 188 -7.42 -42.63 -21.53
N SER A 189 -6.88 -41.97 -20.51
CA SER A 189 -6.40 -42.63 -19.29
C SER A 189 -7.51 -42.77 -18.24
N GLY A 190 -8.59 -42.00 -18.37
CA GLY A 190 -9.65 -41.89 -17.38
C GLY A 190 -9.21 -41.19 -16.10
N ARG A 191 -8.05 -40.52 -16.09
CA ARG A 191 -7.56 -39.76 -14.92
C ARG A 191 -8.25 -38.41 -14.82
N ILE A 192 -8.31 -37.90 -13.60
CA ILE A 192 -8.83 -36.58 -13.28
C ILE A 192 -7.70 -35.78 -12.63
N ARG A 193 -7.38 -34.63 -13.23
CA ARG A 193 -6.50 -33.63 -12.63
C ARG A 193 -7.35 -32.62 -11.89
N LEU A 194 -7.04 -32.37 -10.63
CA LEU A 194 -7.70 -31.38 -9.80
C LEU A 194 -6.75 -30.21 -9.56
N LEU A 195 -7.16 -29.03 -10.01
CA LEU A 195 -6.55 -27.77 -9.60
C LEU A 195 -7.43 -27.11 -8.54
N ALA A 196 -6.87 -26.90 -7.35
CA ALA A 196 -7.57 -26.33 -6.21
C ALA A 196 -6.89 -25.07 -5.69
N SER A 197 -7.68 -24.15 -5.15
CA SER A 197 -7.24 -22.88 -4.55
C SER A 197 -7.72 -22.76 -3.10
N ASP A 198 -6.95 -22.12 -2.23
CA ASP A 198 -7.39 -21.74 -0.87
C ASP A 198 -8.50 -20.68 -0.87
N GLY A 199 -8.82 -20.10 -2.04
CA GLY A 199 -9.91 -19.16 -2.23
C GLY A 199 -9.61 -17.75 -1.73
N ARG A 200 -8.34 -17.36 -1.56
CA ARG A 200 -7.91 -16.02 -1.07
C ARG A 200 -8.72 -14.88 -1.67
N GLN A 201 -8.85 -14.85 -3.00
CA GLN A 201 -9.56 -13.82 -3.75
C GLN A 201 -11.05 -13.76 -3.37
N THR A 202 -11.71 -14.91 -3.38
CA THR A 202 -13.13 -15.05 -3.03
C THR A 202 -13.40 -14.62 -1.59
N LEU A 203 -12.48 -14.97 -0.68
CA LEU A 203 -12.58 -14.57 0.72
C LEU A 203 -12.42 -13.06 0.89
N LEU A 204 -11.44 -12.42 0.22
CA LEU A 204 -11.29 -10.96 0.24
C LEU A 204 -12.52 -10.24 -0.35
N HIS A 205 -13.10 -10.73 -1.44
CA HIS A 205 -14.33 -10.16 -2.01
C HIS A 205 -15.53 -10.22 -1.06
N ALA A 206 -15.53 -11.14 -0.10
CA ALA A 206 -16.61 -11.28 0.87
C ALA A 206 -16.44 -10.40 2.12
N LEU A 207 -15.26 -9.79 2.31
CA LEU A 207 -14.99 -8.91 3.44
C LEU A 207 -15.42 -7.46 3.16
N ASP A 208 -15.90 -6.79 4.20
CA ASP A 208 -16.10 -5.33 4.18
C ASP A 208 -14.79 -4.59 4.48
N HIS A 209 -14.81 -3.26 4.35
CA HIS A 209 -13.64 -2.41 4.62
C HIS A 209 -13.10 -2.61 6.04
N ALA A 210 -13.97 -2.66 7.05
CA ALA A 210 -13.56 -2.81 8.45
C ALA A 210 -12.84 -4.15 8.72
N ALA A 211 -13.30 -5.24 8.09
CA ALA A 211 -12.63 -6.53 8.19
C ALA A 211 -11.28 -6.53 7.44
N ILE A 212 -11.19 -5.86 6.29
CA ILE A 212 -9.91 -5.70 5.56
C ILE A 212 -8.93 -4.82 6.38
N ASP A 213 -9.42 -3.79 7.04
CA ASP A 213 -8.70 -2.95 8.02
C ASP A 213 -8.07 -3.75 9.14
N ALA A 214 -8.83 -4.68 9.71
CA ALA A 214 -8.34 -5.55 10.77
C ALA A 214 -7.20 -6.48 10.31
N ILE A 215 -7.23 -6.97 9.06
CA ILE A 215 -6.22 -7.93 8.55
C ILE A 215 -5.04 -7.26 7.83
N THR A 216 -5.12 -5.95 7.55
CA THR A 216 -4.02 -5.16 6.97
C THR A 216 -3.71 -3.92 7.82
N PRO A 217 -3.39 -4.08 9.11
CA PRO A 217 -3.10 -2.96 10.00
C PRO A 217 -1.96 -2.08 9.43
N GLY A 218 -2.14 -0.76 9.50
CA GLY A 218 -1.19 0.22 8.98
C GLY A 218 -1.28 0.50 7.47
N GLY A 219 -2.09 -0.26 6.72
CA GLY A 219 -2.34 0.01 5.30
C GLY A 219 -3.15 1.28 5.12
N ARG A 220 -2.79 2.09 4.12
CA ARG A 220 -3.40 3.40 3.83
C ARG A 220 -4.31 3.31 2.61
N TYR A 221 -5.47 3.96 2.74
CA TYR A 221 -6.46 4.18 1.70
C TYR A 221 -6.87 5.65 1.78
N HIS A 222 -6.97 6.32 0.64
CA HIS A 222 -7.42 7.70 0.55
C HIS A 222 -8.40 7.83 -0.62
N PRO A 223 -9.71 8.05 -0.37
CA PRO A 223 -10.74 7.95 -1.42
C PRO A 223 -10.48 8.86 -2.63
N PRO A 224 -10.05 10.14 -2.48
CA PRO A 224 -9.67 10.97 -3.62
C PRO A 224 -8.51 10.44 -4.47
N LEU A 225 -7.59 9.65 -3.89
CA LEU A 225 -6.47 9.04 -4.63
C LEU A 225 -6.84 7.68 -5.24
N ASP A 226 -7.73 6.94 -4.58
CA ASP A 226 -7.94 5.52 -4.84
C ASP A 226 -9.29 5.21 -5.50
N GLY A 227 -10.25 6.14 -5.40
CA GLY A 227 -11.64 5.95 -5.78
C GLY A 227 -12.51 5.62 -4.58
N GLU A 228 -13.72 6.19 -4.54
CA GLU A 228 -14.64 6.05 -3.40
C GLU A 228 -15.32 4.67 -3.32
N ASP A 229 -15.49 3.99 -4.46
CA ASP A 229 -16.25 2.75 -4.61
C ASP A 229 -15.36 1.49 -4.69
N VAL A 230 -14.14 1.56 -4.15
CA VAL A 230 -13.20 0.43 -4.18
C VAL A 230 -13.56 -0.58 -3.08
N GLU A 231 -13.78 -1.84 -3.44
CA GLU A 231 -14.26 -2.89 -2.51
C GLU A 231 -13.44 -4.19 -2.61
N GLY A 232 -13.60 -5.05 -1.60
CA GLY A 232 -13.05 -6.41 -1.60
C GLY A 232 -11.55 -6.46 -1.89
N VAL A 233 -11.17 -7.15 -2.96
CA VAL A 233 -9.76 -7.34 -3.31
C VAL A 233 -9.10 -6.04 -3.75
N ASP A 234 -9.79 -5.20 -4.52
CA ASP A 234 -9.21 -3.93 -4.96
C ASP A 234 -8.90 -3.03 -3.76
N TYR A 235 -9.76 -3.04 -2.73
CA TYR A 235 -9.53 -2.30 -1.49
C TYR A 235 -8.32 -2.85 -0.72
N ALA A 236 -8.21 -4.17 -0.62
CA ALA A 236 -7.06 -4.83 0.00
C ALA A 236 -5.75 -4.52 -0.75
N ASP A 237 -5.76 -4.55 -2.08
CA ASP A 237 -4.58 -4.25 -2.92
C ASP A 237 -4.16 -2.78 -2.79
N VAL A 238 -5.13 -1.86 -2.75
CA VAL A 238 -4.89 -0.44 -2.47
C VAL A 238 -4.19 -0.27 -1.12
N ARG A 239 -4.64 -0.94 -0.07
CA ARG A 239 -4.01 -0.83 1.26
C ARG A 239 -2.64 -1.50 1.31
N LEU A 240 -2.47 -2.65 0.69
CA LEU A 240 -1.19 -3.35 0.56
C LEU A 240 -0.17 -2.59 -0.29
N SER A 241 -0.60 -1.70 -1.18
CA SER A 241 0.30 -0.83 -1.96
C SER A 241 1.16 0.11 -1.09
N SER A 242 0.75 0.33 0.17
CA SER A 242 1.44 1.17 1.15
C SER A 242 2.18 0.38 2.23
N LEU A 243 2.07 -0.96 2.23
CA LEU A 243 2.67 -1.85 3.22
C LEU A 243 3.82 -2.67 2.63
N ALA A 244 4.97 -2.67 3.32
CA ALA A 244 6.08 -3.58 3.01
C ALA A 244 5.85 -4.96 3.66
N ALA A 245 4.71 -5.57 3.33
CA ALA A 245 4.23 -6.82 3.87
C ALA A 245 3.36 -7.57 2.85
N SER A 246 3.08 -8.84 3.13
CA SER A 246 2.23 -9.68 2.28
C SER A 246 1.11 -10.30 3.09
N LEU A 247 -0.09 -10.29 2.52
CA LEU A 247 -1.30 -10.83 3.12
C LEU A 247 -1.65 -12.18 2.50
N ASP A 248 -1.61 -13.20 3.33
CA ASP A 248 -1.65 -14.60 2.96
C ASP A 248 -2.65 -15.38 3.81
N LEU A 249 -3.10 -16.54 3.33
CA LEU A 249 -3.83 -17.52 4.13
C LEU A 249 -2.87 -18.62 4.58
N ASP A 250 -2.95 -19.00 5.84
CA ASP A 250 -2.29 -20.21 6.32
C ASP A 250 -3.08 -21.48 5.93
N VAL A 251 -2.50 -22.64 6.20
CA VAL A 251 -3.14 -23.96 5.93
C VAL A 251 -4.47 -24.16 6.65
N THR A 252 -4.80 -23.35 7.66
CA THR A 252 -6.09 -23.42 8.37
C THR A 252 -7.15 -22.51 7.76
N GLY A 253 -6.76 -21.64 6.82
CA GLY A 253 -7.62 -20.63 6.22
C GLY A 253 -7.67 -19.32 7.03
N ALA A 254 -6.73 -19.09 7.94
CA ALA A 254 -6.64 -17.84 8.69
C ALA A 254 -5.74 -16.81 7.99
N TRP A 255 -6.15 -15.55 8.00
CA TRP A 255 -5.39 -14.42 7.46
C TRP A 255 -4.09 -14.18 8.24
N ARG A 256 -2.99 -13.98 7.52
CA ARG A 256 -1.69 -13.61 8.07
C ARG A 256 -1.06 -12.49 7.25
N LEU A 257 -0.77 -11.38 7.91
CA LEU A 257 0.06 -10.31 7.37
C LEU A 257 1.51 -10.55 7.82
N THR A 258 2.44 -10.68 6.88
CA THR A 258 3.85 -10.93 7.18
C THR A 258 4.76 -9.85 6.61
N PRO A 259 5.55 -9.15 7.44
CA PRO A 259 6.45 -8.11 6.95
C PRO A 259 7.54 -8.72 6.06
N TRP A 260 8.03 -7.94 5.11
CA TRP A 260 9.07 -8.41 4.18
C TRP A 260 10.46 -8.56 4.82
N HIS A 261 10.68 -7.90 5.94
CA HIS A 261 11.93 -7.90 6.68
C HIS A 261 11.66 -7.82 8.19
N GLY A 262 12.67 -8.13 9.01
CA GLY A 262 12.62 -7.97 10.47
C GLY A 262 12.23 -9.22 11.26
N GLU A 263 11.68 -10.25 10.61
CA GLU A 263 11.44 -11.55 11.26
C GLU A 263 12.76 -12.29 11.52
N PRO A 264 12.87 -13.09 12.61
CA PRO A 264 14.03 -13.94 12.84
C PRO A 264 14.10 -15.09 11.83
N VAL A 265 15.31 -15.57 11.56
CA VAL A 265 15.52 -16.77 10.72
C VAL A 265 14.84 -17.98 11.37
N ALA A 266 13.85 -18.54 10.69
CA ALA A 266 13.07 -19.68 11.15
C ALA A 266 13.79 -21.01 10.91
N ALA A 267 14.57 -21.11 9.84
CA ALA A 267 15.34 -22.31 9.50
C ALA A 267 16.63 -21.95 8.75
N THR A 268 17.71 -22.67 9.07
CA THR A 268 18.99 -22.63 8.34
C THR A 268 19.18 -23.96 7.62
N ILE A 269 19.42 -23.88 6.32
CA ILE A 269 19.56 -25.03 5.42
C ILE A 269 21.03 -25.19 5.05
N THR A 270 21.62 -26.29 5.49
CA THR A 270 23.04 -26.63 5.26
C THR A 270 23.24 -27.80 4.29
N ALA A 271 22.15 -28.52 3.96
CA ALA A 271 22.18 -29.69 3.08
C ALA A 271 21.01 -29.64 2.07
N PRO A 272 21.06 -28.72 1.08
CA PRO A 272 20.13 -28.74 -0.04
C PRO A 272 20.40 -29.98 -0.91
N ILE A 273 19.42 -30.35 -1.73
CA ILE A 273 19.57 -31.36 -2.76
C ILE A 273 20.66 -30.89 -3.74
N ASP A 274 21.60 -31.79 -4.05
CA ASP A 274 22.71 -31.48 -4.93
C ASP A 274 22.22 -30.99 -6.31
N GLY A 275 22.89 -29.95 -6.82
CA GLY A 275 22.53 -29.29 -8.08
C GLY A 275 21.22 -28.47 -8.09
N SER A 276 20.51 -28.35 -6.96
CA SER A 276 19.24 -27.61 -6.89
C SER A 276 19.40 -26.10 -6.61
N VAL A 277 20.57 -25.68 -6.13
CA VAL A 277 20.81 -24.29 -5.74
C VAL A 277 20.94 -23.39 -6.96
N ASP A 278 20.10 -22.36 -7.04
CA ASP A 278 20.09 -21.34 -8.09
C ASP A 278 20.00 -19.94 -7.49
N MET A 279 20.64 -18.96 -8.14
CA MET A 279 20.62 -17.56 -7.73
C MET A 279 20.38 -16.67 -8.93
N ARG A 280 19.38 -15.79 -8.80
CA ARG A 280 19.01 -14.80 -9.82
C ARG A 280 19.00 -13.40 -9.22
N LEU A 281 19.87 -12.53 -9.72
CA LEU A 281 19.87 -11.12 -9.33
C LEU A 281 18.81 -10.34 -10.10
N ALA A 282 18.17 -9.38 -9.43
CA ALA A 282 17.29 -8.43 -10.11
C ALA A 282 18.09 -7.60 -11.13
N PRO A 283 17.59 -7.42 -12.36
CA PRO A 283 18.24 -6.52 -13.31
C PRO A 283 18.14 -5.09 -12.78
N ARG A 284 19.24 -4.35 -12.89
CA ARG A 284 19.34 -2.95 -12.45
C ARG A 284 18.18 -2.05 -12.94
N GLN A 285 17.66 -2.29 -14.14
CA GLN A 285 16.57 -1.49 -14.71
C GLN A 285 15.22 -1.65 -13.96
N GLN A 286 15.07 -2.72 -13.17
CA GLN A 286 13.89 -2.94 -12.33
C GLN A 286 14.05 -2.36 -10.92
N LEU A 287 15.25 -1.88 -10.57
CA LEU A 287 15.54 -1.27 -9.27
C LEU A 287 15.05 0.18 -9.24
N ILE A 288 14.36 0.58 -8.18
CA ILE A 288 13.89 1.95 -7.94
C ILE A 288 14.46 2.40 -6.60
N ASN A 289 15.34 3.40 -6.62
CA ASN A 289 15.95 3.95 -5.40
C ASN A 289 15.64 5.42 -5.15
N ARG A 290 14.84 6.03 -6.03
CA ARG A 290 14.28 7.36 -5.88
C ARG A 290 12.89 7.43 -6.50
N VAL A 291 11.93 7.99 -5.78
CA VAL A 291 10.58 8.31 -6.25
C VAL A 291 10.37 9.81 -6.08
N GLU A 292 10.11 10.50 -7.18
CA GLU A 292 9.69 11.90 -7.20
C GLU A 292 8.16 11.94 -7.29
N VAL A 293 7.50 12.54 -6.30
CA VAL A 293 6.05 12.69 -6.26
C VAL A 293 5.71 14.16 -6.42
N SER A 294 4.98 14.48 -7.49
CA SER A 294 4.37 15.81 -7.66
C SER A 294 2.90 15.73 -7.25
N TYR A 295 2.52 16.49 -6.22
CA TYR A 295 1.16 16.54 -5.69
C TYR A 295 0.64 17.97 -5.73
N THR A 296 -0.58 18.15 -6.24
CA THR A 296 -1.25 19.46 -6.27
C THR A 296 -2.55 19.42 -5.47
N HIS A 297 -2.68 20.29 -4.47
CA HIS A 297 -3.94 20.49 -3.74
C HIS A 297 -4.55 21.83 -4.13
N ARG A 298 -5.80 21.80 -4.59
CA ARG A 298 -6.57 22.98 -4.96
C ARG A 298 -7.78 23.11 -4.07
N TYR A 299 -8.04 24.32 -3.60
CA TYR A 299 -9.22 24.63 -2.80
C TYR A 299 -9.57 26.12 -2.93
N GLN A 300 -10.76 26.49 -2.49
CA GLN A 300 -11.18 27.89 -2.48
C GLN A 300 -10.90 28.55 -1.13
N ARG A 301 -10.31 29.74 -1.16
CA ARG A 301 -10.25 30.64 0.00
C ARG A 301 -11.37 31.66 -0.11
N HIS A 302 -12.20 31.73 0.91
CA HIS A 302 -13.22 32.76 1.08
C HIS A 302 -12.66 33.92 1.88
N LEU A 303 -12.78 35.14 1.37
CA LEU A 303 -12.24 36.35 2.00
C LEU A 303 -13.33 37.38 2.28
N GLU A 304 -13.14 38.14 3.36
CA GLU A 304 -13.91 39.35 3.67
C GLU A 304 -12.96 40.53 3.90
N ARG A 305 -13.03 41.52 3.00
CA ARG A 305 -12.35 42.80 3.17
C ARG A 305 -13.21 43.74 3.97
N ARG A 306 -12.67 44.34 5.03
CA ARG A 306 -13.35 45.38 5.82
C ARG A 306 -12.68 46.73 5.63
N GLN A 307 -13.47 47.77 5.39
CA GLN A 307 -12.97 49.12 5.13
C GLN A 307 -13.60 50.11 6.11
N TRP A 308 -12.75 50.81 6.87
CA TRP A 308 -13.17 51.88 7.77
C TRP A 308 -13.12 53.23 7.06
N LEU A 309 -14.23 53.96 7.12
CA LEU A 309 -14.38 55.29 6.57
C LEU A 309 -14.68 56.28 7.69
N ALA A 310 -14.01 57.42 7.65
CA ALA A 310 -14.32 58.53 8.52
C ALA A 310 -14.40 59.82 7.71
N TRP A 311 -15.35 60.67 8.05
CA TRP A 311 -15.46 62.01 7.52
C TRP A 311 -15.78 62.96 8.65
N GLN A 312 -15.15 64.13 8.63
CA GLN A 312 -15.48 65.21 9.54
C GLN A 312 -15.66 66.49 8.73
N TYR A 313 -16.64 67.28 9.13
CA TYR A 313 -16.82 68.59 8.55
C TYR A 313 -15.59 69.45 8.86
N ARG A 314 -14.89 69.91 7.82
CA ARG A 314 -13.59 70.59 7.96
C ARG A 314 -13.65 71.88 8.78
N LYS A 315 -14.82 72.54 8.84
CA LYS A 315 -15.00 73.81 9.55
C LYS A 315 -15.65 73.55 10.92
N SER A 316 -15.25 74.31 11.94
CA SER A 316 -15.96 74.30 13.23
C SER A 316 -17.43 74.72 13.03
N PHE A 317 -18.29 74.49 14.02
CA PHE A 317 -19.68 74.96 13.95
C PHE A 317 -19.77 76.46 13.59
N CYS A 318 -18.96 77.28 14.28
CA CYS A 318 -18.98 78.72 14.13
C CYS A 318 -18.52 79.18 12.74
N GLU A 319 -17.49 78.56 12.18
CA GLU A 319 -17.02 78.87 10.82
C GLU A 319 -17.96 78.31 9.75
N GLY A 320 -18.49 77.11 10.00
CA GLY A 320 -19.27 76.30 9.06
C GLY A 320 -20.77 76.57 9.06
N ARG A 321 -21.26 77.54 9.83
CA ARG A 321 -22.70 77.85 9.94
C ARG A 321 -23.32 78.39 8.64
N ASN A 322 -22.50 79.05 7.83
CA ASN A 322 -22.88 79.65 6.55
C ASN A 322 -22.39 78.79 5.37
N TYR A 323 -22.37 77.47 5.54
CA TYR A 323 -21.96 76.54 4.49
C TYR A 323 -22.96 75.39 4.42
N THR A 324 -23.17 74.90 3.21
CA THR A 324 -24.04 73.75 2.97
C THR A 324 -23.50 72.52 3.69
N LYS A 325 -24.40 71.63 4.06
CA LYS A 325 -24.09 70.38 4.78
C LYS A 325 -24.73 69.21 4.04
N PRO A 326 -24.07 68.03 3.98
CA PRO A 326 -24.69 66.85 3.42
C PRO A 326 -25.87 66.42 4.28
N THR A 327 -26.89 65.86 3.63
CA THR A 327 -27.90 65.10 4.35
C THR A 327 -27.32 63.73 4.72
N ARG A 328 -27.81 63.14 5.82
CA ARG A 328 -27.46 61.78 6.22
C ARG A 328 -27.80 60.78 5.13
N GLU A 329 -28.90 61.03 4.41
CA GLU A 329 -29.35 60.20 3.29
C GLU A 329 -28.40 60.29 2.09
N MET A 330 -27.90 61.49 1.76
CA MET A 330 -26.86 61.66 0.72
C MET A 330 -25.60 60.86 1.05
N ILE A 331 -25.19 60.82 2.33
CA ILE A 331 -24.05 60.02 2.77
C ILE A 331 -24.37 58.53 2.65
N ARG A 332 -25.54 58.09 3.12
CA ARG A 332 -25.96 56.68 3.04
C ARG A 332 -26.00 56.18 1.59
N GLN A 333 -26.65 56.92 0.70
CA GLN A 333 -26.72 56.58 -0.73
C GLN A 333 -25.34 56.51 -1.38
N ALA A 334 -24.40 57.38 -0.98
CA ALA A 334 -23.03 57.32 -1.47
C ALA A 334 -22.29 56.06 -0.99
N LEU A 335 -22.58 55.57 0.23
CA LEU A 335 -22.03 54.31 0.73
C LEU A 335 -22.65 53.10 0.03
N GLU A 336 -23.98 53.08 -0.12
CA GLU A 336 -24.71 52.01 -0.83
C GLU A 336 -24.27 51.91 -2.30
N GLY A 337 -24.03 53.05 -2.95
CA GLY A 337 -23.55 53.12 -4.33
C GLY A 337 -22.16 52.53 -4.56
N THR A 338 -21.39 52.21 -3.51
CA THR A 338 -20.11 51.51 -3.64
C THR A 338 -20.26 50.02 -3.96
N GLY A 339 -21.44 49.44 -3.74
CA GLY A 339 -21.67 48.01 -3.86
C GLY A 339 -21.03 47.17 -2.75
N TRP A 340 -20.51 47.80 -1.69
CA TRP A 340 -20.03 47.13 -0.48
C TRP A 340 -21.12 47.14 0.59
N ARG A 341 -21.17 46.06 1.37
CA ARG A 341 -22.15 45.88 2.45
C ARG A 341 -21.81 46.81 3.61
N ILE A 342 -22.79 47.55 4.12
CA ILE A 342 -22.61 48.42 5.29
C ILE A 342 -22.74 47.58 6.57
N LEU A 343 -21.64 47.41 7.31
CA LEU A 343 -21.64 46.74 8.61
C LEU A 343 -22.02 47.69 9.76
N GLY A 344 -21.60 48.96 9.63
CA GLY A 344 -21.89 49.99 10.62
C GLY A 344 -21.91 51.37 9.98
N PHE A 345 -22.86 52.21 10.41
CA PHE A 345 -23.00 53.58 9.92
C PHE A 345 -23.48 54.51 11.03
N GLY A 346 -22.70 55.55 11.30
CA GLY A 346 -23.03 56.60 12.26
C GLY A 346 -22.69 57.98 11.70
N THR A 347 -23.45 58.98 12.09
CA THR A 347 -23.21 60.38 11.69
C THR A 347 -23.41 61.32 12.87
N ASP A 348 -22.54 62.33 12.94
CA ASP A 348 -22.59 63.36 13.98
C ASP A 348 -23.57 64.47 13.57
N GLN A 349 -24.40 64.92 14.51
CA GLN A 349 -25.41 65.95 14.28
C GLN A 349 -24.90 67.35 14.62
N LEU A 350 -25.57 68.37 14.07
CA LEU A 350 -25.42 69.75 14.54
C LEU A 350 -25.87 69.90 16.00
N PRO A 351 -25.43 70.96 16.71
CA PRO A 351 -25.95 71.29 18.04
C PRO A 351 -27.45 71.65 18.03
N PRO A 352 -28.18 71.44 19.14
CA PRO A 352 -29.57 71.88 19.30
C PRO A 352 -29.69 73.40 19.20
N SER A 353 -30.90 73.88 18.88
CA SER A 353 -31.27 75.29 19.08
C SER A 353 -30.91 75.75 20.49
N GLY A 354 -30.33 76.94 20.60
CA GLY A 354 -29.82 77.47 21.85
C GLY A 354 -28.77 78.55 21.63
N THR A 355 -28.04 78.87 22.70
CA THR A 355 -26.90 79.80 22.62
C THR A 355 -25.61 79.00 22.49
N ILE A 356 -24.87 79.21 21.39
CA ILE A 356 -23.58 78.55 21.14
C ILE A 356 -22.49 79.60 21.25
N ILE A 357 -21.42 79.28 21.97
CA ILE A 357 -20.28 80.17 22.14
C ILE A 357 -19.33 80.01 20.96
N CYS A 358 -19.14 81.09 20.21
CA CYS A 358 -18.19 81.18 19.09
C CYS A 358 -17.02 82.08 19.49
N GLY A 359 -15.92 81.48 19.92
CA GLY A 359 -14.81 82.20 20.55
C GLY A 359 -15.28 82.77 21.90
N THR A 360 -15.43 84.09 22.00
CA THR A 360 -15.98 84.78 23.18
C THR A 360 -17.39 85.32 22.95
N THR A 361 -17.97 85.12 21.75
CA THR A 361 -19.25 85.72 21.37
C THR A 361 -20.38 84.68 21.47
N PRO A 362 -21.44 84.93 22.26
CA PRO A 362 -22.64 84.09 22.23
C PRO A 362 -23.42 84.33 20.93
N VAL A 363 -23.71 83.26 20.21
CA VAL A 363 -24.49 83.27 18.97
C VAL A 363 -25.80 82.53 19.20
N ALA A 364 -26.93 83.19 18.93
CA ALA A 364 -28.23 82.53 18.91
C ALA A 364 -28.31 81.60 17.69
N TRP A 365 -28.58 80.32 17.94
CA TRP A 365 -28.71 79.30 16.92
C TRP A 365 -30.11 78.69 16.98
N LEU A 366 -30.77 78.64 15.83
CA LEU A 366 -32.11 78.07 15.69
C LEU A 366 -32.08 77.08 14.52
N ILE A 367 -32.47 75.85 14.79
CA ILE A 367 -32.64 74.78 13.81
C ILE A 367 -33.87 73.94 14.18
N SER A 368 -34.68 73.57 13.19
CA SER A 368 -35.78 72.63 13.44
C SER A 368 -35.23 71.26 13.78
N ARG A 369 -36.01 70.46 14.50
CA ARG A 369 -35.63 69.09 14.84
C ARG A 369 -35.43 68.26 13.57
N GLU A 370 -36.33 68.40 12.60
CA GLU A 370 -36.29 67.65 11.34
C GLU A 370 -35.02 67.99 10.53
N LEU A 371 -34.67 69.27 10.44
CA LEU A 371 -33.46 69.70 9.70
C LEU A 371 -32.18 69.28 10.41
N ARG A 372 -32.17 69.31 11.75
CA ARG A 372 -31.04 68.82 12.54
C ARG A 372 -30.83 67.32 12.38
N GLU A 373 -31.91 66.56 12.40
CA GLU A 373 -31.89 65.10 12.24
C GLU A 373 -31.57 64.69 10.81
N SER A 374 -31.79 65.55 9.79
CA SER A 374 -31.48 65.23 8.40
C SER A 374 -30.04 65.56 7.98
N LEU A 375 -29.37 66.53 8.62
CA LEU A 375 -28.02 66.96 8.27
C LEU A 375 -26.94 66.21 9.05
N ALA A 376 -25.74 66.11 8.46
CA ALA A 376 -24.56 65.50 9.08
C ALA A 376 -23.36 66.46 9.10
N VAL A 377 -22.58 66.40 10.17
CA VAL A 377 -21.28 67.11 10.32
C VAL A 377 -20.12 66.18 10.63
N GLY A 378 -20.39 64.89 10.72
CA GLY A 378 -19.38 63.83 10.80
C GLY A 378 -20.00 62.52 10.34
N MET A 379 -19.15 61.58 9.92
CA MET A 379 -19.55 60.22 9.58
C MET A 379 -18.46 59.25 10.01
N ARG A 380 -18.89 58.11 10.51
CA ARG A 380 -18.07 56.90 10.69
C ARG A 380 -18.83 55.75 10.05
N ALA A 381 -18.18 55.01 9.16
CA ALA A 381 -18.76 53.84 8.55
C ALA A 381 -17.76 52.70 8.47
N GLN A 382 -18.27 51.47 8.54
CA GLN A 382 -17.53 50.25 8.27
C GLN A 382 -18.26 49.50 7.18
N LEU A 383 -17.57 49.24 6.07
CA LEU A 383 -18.11 48.52 4.93
C LEU A 383 -17.34 47.21 4.76
N ALA A 384 -17.97 46.21 4.15
CA ALA A 384 -17.35 44.94 3.85
C ALA A 384 -17.65 44.47 2.42
N ARG A 385 -16.71 43.71 1.85
CA ARG A 385 -16.89 43.01 0.58
C ARG A 385 -16.35 41.60 0.68
N ARG A 386 -17.19 40.65 0.29
CA ARG A 386 -16.85 39.23 0.19
C ARG A 386 -16.44 38.87 -1.23
N TYR A 387 -15.47 37.97 -1.33
CA TYR A 387 -14.96 37.42 -2.58
C TYR A 387 -14.18 36.13 -2.31
N SER A 388 -13.99 35.32 -3.34
CA SER A 388 -13.20 34.08 -3.27
C SER A 388 -11.95 34.18 -4.15
N ARG A 389 -10.93 33.42 -3.80
CA ARG A 389 -9.75 33.16 -4.65
C ARG A 389 -9.47 31.66 -4.63
N ASP A 390 -8.99 31.15 -5.75
CA ASP A 390 -8.46 29.80 -5.80
C ASP A 390 -7.07 29.79 -5.18
N VAL A 391 -6.79 28.76 -4.39
CA VAL A 391 -5.46 28.51 -3.85
C VAL A 391 -4.97 27.18 -4.39
N GLU A 392 -3.74 27.18 -4.89
CA GLU A 392 -3.04 26.01 -5.39
C GLU A 392 -1.76 25.83 -4.60
N GLU A 393 -1.69 24.68 -3.91
CA GLU A 393 -0.50 24.22 -3.22
C GLU A 393 0.15 23.13 -4.03
N ARG A 394 1.42 23.34 -4.36
CA ARG A 394 2.24 22.37 -5.05
C ARG A 394 3.25 21.76 -4.10
N TYR A 395 3.29 20.44 -4.06
CA TYR A 395 4.24 19.67 -3.28
C TYR A 395 5.12 18.85 -4.22
N GLU A 396 6.44 19.02 -4.07
CA GLU A 396 7.45 18.22 -4.77
C GLU A 396 8.19 17.39 -3.72
N LEU A 397 7.82 16.11 -3.60
CA LEU A 397 8.38 15.19 -2.62
C LEU A 397 9.43 14.30 -3.28
N THR A 398 10.57 14.13 -2.63
CA THR A 398 11.57 13.13 -3.00
C THR A 398 11.64 12.07 -1.92
N VAL A 399 11.29 10.83 -2.24
CA VAL A 399 11.52 9.67 -1.37
C VAL A 399 12.67 8.88 -1.97
N GLU A 400 13.77 8.71 -1.24
CA GLU A 400 14.96 8.05 -1.78
C GLU A 400 15.66 7.14 -0.76
N ALA A 401 16.43 6.18 -1.28
CA ALA A 401 17.32 5.32 -0.49
C ALA A 401 18.78 5.71 -0.76
N PRO A 402 19.38 6.62 0.05
CA PRO A 402 20.68 7.23 -0.26
C PRO A 402 21.82 6.21 -0.42
N ALA A 403 21.83 5.15 0.40
CA ALA A 403 22.84 4.09 0.30
C ALA A 403 22.77 3.35 -1.04
N SER A 404 21.55 3.03 -1.51
CA SER A 404 21.33 2.45 -2.82
C SER A 404 21.66 3.42 -3.96
N VAL A 405 21.35 4.71 -3.81
CA VAL A 405 21.77 5.75 -4.78
C VAL A 405 23.30 5.83 -4.85
N GLY A 406 24.01 5.69 -3.74
CA GLY A 406 25.47 5.64 -3.72
C GLY A 406 26.04 4.40 -4.41
N ARG A 407 25.44 3.22 -4.18
CA ARG A 407 25.91 1.93 -4.73
C ARG A 407 25.56 1.75 -6.20
N PHE A 408 24.34 2.12 -6.59
CA PHE A 408 23.78 1.87 -7.91
C PHE A 408 23.54 3.16 -8.69
N GLY A 409 23.81 4.37 -8.21
CA GLY A 409 23.42 5.61 -8.91
C GLY A 409 21.90 5.81 -8.93
N THR A 410 21.45 6.97 -9.40
CA THR A 410 20.04 7.36 -9.34
C THR A 410 19.17 6.60 -10.35
N LEU A 411 18.13 5.95 -9.85
CA LEU A 411 17.12 5.21 -10.62
C LEU A 411 15.73 5.71 -10.20
N THR A 412 15.28 6.75 -10.93
CA THR A 412 14.09 7.53 -10.59
C THR A 412 12.80 6.96 -11.19
N ARG A 413 11.76 6.91 -10.38
CA ARG A 413 10.37 6.84 -10.79
C ARG A 413 9.68 8.18 -10.50
N ARG A 414 8.71 8.56 -11.32
CA ARG A 414 7.88 9.76 -11.11
C ARG A 414 6.43 9.38 -10.95
N ASP A 415 5.79 9.92 -9.93
CA ASP A 415 4.36 9.79 -9.70
C ASP A 415 3.72 11.18 -9.63
N GLN A 416 2.44 11.25 -10.01
CA GLN A 416 1.66 12.48 -9.98
C GLN A 416 0.30 12.20 -9.36
N ALA A 417 -0.16 13.11 -8.53
CA ALA A 417 -1.47 13.06 -7.88
C ALA A 417 -2.01 14.47 -7.65
N GLY A 418 -3.30 14.58 -7.40
CA GLY A 418 -3.89 15.86 -7.02
C GLY A 418 -5.21 15.68 -6.30
N LEU A 419 -5.55 16.71 -5.52
CA LEU A 419 -6.78 16.81 -4.75
C LEU A 419 -7.45 18.14 -5.08
N SER A 420 -8.75 18.12 -5.40
CA SER A 420 -9.55 19.33 -5.52
C SER A 420 -10.63 19.31 -4.44
N SER A 421 -10.58 20.28 -3.54
CA SER A 421 -11.61 20.50 -2.53
C SER A 421 -12.56 21.57 -3.05
N ASP A 422 -13.51 21.15 -3.88
CA ASP A 422 -14.53 22.05 -4.43
C ASP A 422 -15.70 22.12 -3.44
N THR A 423 -16.09 23.33 -3.05
CA THR A 423 -17.30 23.54 -2.25
C THR A 423 -18.28 24.42 -3.00
N ASP A 424 -19.47 23.89 -3.30
CA ASP A 424 -20.60 24.57 -3.95
C ASP A 424 -21.28 25.65 -3.08
N ILE A 425 -20.55 26.23 -2.12
CA ILE A 425 -21.09 27.28 -1.26
C ILE A 425 -20.88 28.61 -1.97
N ASP A 426 -21.99 29.23 -2.37
CA ASP A 426 -21.98 30.63 -2.79
C ASP A 426 -21.53 31.48 -1.59
N TRP A 427 -20.34 32.09 -1.67
CA TRP A 427 -19.79 32.97 -0.64
C TRP A 427 -20.53 34.32 -0.65
N GLY A 428 -21.79 34.25 -0.28
CA GLY A 428 -22.76 35.34 -0.26
C GLY A 428 -22.73 36.16 1.02
N ASP A 429 -23.42 37.30 0.99
CA ASP A 429 -23.52 38.23 2.12
C ASP A 429 -24.43 37.74 3.26
N ASP A 430 -25.19 36.66 3.04
CA ASP A 430 -26.14 36.03 3.95
C ASP A 430 -25.51 34.99 4.89
N ILE A 431 -24.27 34.57 4.62
CA ILE A 431 -23.53 33.64 5.48
C ILE A 431 -23.07 34.36 6.76
N GLU A 432 -23.57 33.93 7.92
CA GLU A 432 -23.05 34.37 9.21
C GLU A 432 -21.73 33.66 9.53
N VAL A 433 -20.66 34.43 9.66
CA VAL A 433 -19.32 33.92 9.98
C VAL A 433 -19.01 34.26 11.43
N THR A 434 -18.90 33.22 12.26
CA THR A 434 -18.59 33.36 13.69
C THR A 434 -17.11 33.17 13.99
N THR A 435 -16.39 32.45 13.14
CA THR A 435 -14.96 32.13 13.27
C THR A 435 -14.26 32.30 11.93
N TRP A 436 -13.02 32.78 11.98
CA TRP A 436 -12.14 32.99 10.82
C TRP A 436 -10.89 32.16 11.02
N ASP A 437 -10.36 31.58 9.95
CA ASP A 437 -9.14 30.77 10.02
C ASP A 437 -7.91 31.67 10.21
N GLY A 438 -7.94 32.86 9.64
CA GLY A 438 -6.85 33.81 9.79
C GLY A 438 -7.07 35.12 9.06
N GLN A 439 -5.96 35.80 8.80
CA GLN A 439 -5.89 37.07 8.09
C GLN A 439 -4.84 36.99 6.99
N ASP A 440 -5.23 37.36 5.77
CA ASP A 440 -4.42 37.39 4.56
C ASP A 440 -4.32 38.86 4.09
N GLY A 441 -3.20 39.50 4.44
CA GLY A 441 -3.07 40.95 4.28
C GLY A 441 -4.16 41.70 5.06
N PRO A 442 -4.97 42.57 4.42
CA PRO A 442 -6.07 43.29 5.08
C PRO A 442 -7.36 42.48 5.25
N ASP A 443 -7.39 41.23 4.78
CA ASP A 443 -8.62 40.45 4.63
C ASP A 443 -8.68 39.32 5.63
N GLN A 444 -9.87 39.09 6.20
CA GLN A 444 -10.11 37.89 6.99
C GLN A 444 -10.46 36.75 6.03
N TYR A 445 -10.01 35.53 6.31
CA TYR A 445 -10.25 34.41 5.41
C TYR A 445 -10.73 33.13 6.11
N ILE A 446 -11.35 32.27 5.30
CA ILE A 446 -11.69 30.88 5.61
C ILE A 446 -11.25 30.04 4.42
N ASP A 447 -10.49 28.98 4.67
CA ASP A 447 -10.09 28.02 3.66
C ASP A 447 -11.16 26.92 3.54
N ARG A 448 -11.57 26.60 2.31
CA ARG A 448 -12.57 25.57 2.03
C ARG A 448 -11.93 24.24 1.71
N HIS A 449 -11.22 23.69 2.68
CA HIS A 449 -10.71 22.33 2.64
C HIS A 449 -10.68 21.72 4.05
N ASP A 450 -10.48 20.42 4.13
CA ASP A 450 -10.06 19.77 5.37
C ASP A 450 -8.52 19.65 5.35
N PRO A 451 -7.78 20.27 6.29
CA PRO A 451 -6.31 20.13 6.35
C PRO A 451 -5.85 18.70 6.60
N ALA A 452 -6.66 17.88 7.29
CA ALA A 452 -6.31 16.48 7.54
C ALA A 452 -6.32 15.67 6.24
N ASP A 453 -7.26 15.94 5.34
CA ASP A 453 -7.44 15.22 4.08
C ASP A 453 -6.20 15.33 3.16
N ALA A 454 -5.66 16.54 3.00
CA ALA A 454 -4.43 16.74 2.22
C ALA A 454 -3.20 16.09 2.88
N ALA A 455 -3.10 16.13 4.21
CA ALA A 455 -2.01 15.50 4.94
C ALA A 455 -2.06 13.97 4.81
N GLU A 456 -3.24 13.35 4.93
CA GLU A 456 -3.45 11.91 4.75
C GLU A 456 -3.13 11.46 3.31
N ALA A 457 -3.48 12.27 2.31
CA ALA A 457 -3.11 12.04 0.91
C ALA A 457 -1.58 12.03 0.72
N LEU A 458 -0.88 13.05 1.23
CA LEU A 458 0.57 13.16 1.16
C LEU A 458 1.27 11.99 1.84
N GLU A 459 0.82 11.61 3.05
CA GLU A 459 1.35 10.45 3.77
C GLU A 459 1.12 9.12 3.03
N THR A 460 -0.03 8.97 2.39
CA THR A 460 -0.34 7.79 1.57
C THR A 460 0.62 7.68 0.39
N LEU A 461 0.91 8.79 -0.29
CA LEU A 461 1.88 8.83 -1.39
C LEU A 461 3.31 8.52 -0.92
N ILE A 462 3.74 9.07 0.22
CA ILE A 462 5.06 8.79 0.82
C ILE A 462 5.18 7.30 1.18
N ALA A 463 4.16 6.71 1.82
CA ALA A 463 4.15 5.28 2.16
C ALA A 463 4.26 4.38 0.92
N ARG A 464 3.51 4.69 -0.14
CA ARG A 464 3.57 3.97 -1.43
C ARG A 464 4.94 4.07 -2.09
N ALA A 465 5.51 5.27 -2.10
CA ALA A 465 6.85 5.50 -2.63
C ALA A 465 7.89 4.65 -1.88
N ARG A 466 7.85 4.66 -0.54
CA ARG A 466 8.71 3.82 0.32
C ARG A 466 8.52 2.33 0.04
N ARG A 467 7.29 1.83 0.00
CA ARG A 467 6.97 0.43 -0.28
C ARG A 467 7.54 -0.02 -1.63
N ARG A 468 7.44 0.80 -2.69
CA ARG A 468 7.99 0.49 -4.02
C ARG A 468 9.51 0.42 -4.05
N ILE A 469 10.19 1.32 -3.31
CA ILE A 469 11.64 1.24 -3.16
C ILE A 469 11.99 -0.11 -2.53
N LEU A 470 11.40 -0.45 -1.39
CA LEU A 470 11.65 -1.71 -0.68
C LEU A 470 11.35 -2.95 -1.55
N GLU A 471 10.25 -2.93 -2.29
CA GLU A 471 9.86 -4.02 -3.20
C GLU A 471 10.90 -4.25 -4.30
N SER A 472 11.39 -3.18 -4.94
CA SER A 472 12.35 -3.30 -6.02
C SER A 472 13.72 -3.84 -5.57
N HIS A 473 14.09 -3.59 -4.31
CA HIS A 473 15.38 -4.02 -3.76
C HIS A 473 15.40 -5.47 -3.27
N ARG A 474 14.23 -6.10 -3.09
CA ARG A 474 14.11 -7.53 -2.73
C ARG A 474 13.85 -8.45 -3.94
N GLY A 475 14.16 -7.96 -5.14
CA GLY A 475 14.02 -8.72 -6.38
C GLY A 475 15.11 -9.77 -6.62
N HIS A 476 16.13 -9.86 -5.76
CA HIS A 476 17.15 -10.91 -5.83
C HIS A 476 16.58 -12.20 -5.24
N LEU A 477 16.67 -13.29 -5.98
CA LEU A 477 16.07 -14.57 -5.62
C LEU A 477 17.14 -15.63 -5.47
N VAL A 478 17.03 -16.42 -4.41
CA VAL A 478 17.83 -17.63 -4.21
C VAL A 478 16.88 -18.80 -4.02
N ARG A 479 17.12 -19.88 -4.75
CA ARG A 479 16.29 -21.07 -4.81
C ARG A 479 17.09 -22.30 -4.46
N TRP A 480 16.45 -23.26 -3.82
CA TRP A 480 17.01 -24.59 -3.56
C TRP A 480 15.89 -25.59 -3.28
N GLU A 481 16.23 -26.87 -3.30
CA GLU A 481 15.35 -27.94 -2.87
C GLU A 481 15.92 -28.66 -1.65
N ILE A 482 15.05 -29.12 -0.76
CA ILE A 482 15.38 -29.99 0.38
C ILE A 482 14.43 -31.19 0.41
N PRO A 483 14.78 -32.27 1.12
CA PRO A 483 13.78 -33.26 1.53
C PRO A 483 12.56 -32.58 2.15
N ILE A 484 11.38 -33.18 1.95
CA ILE A 484 10.09 -32.60 2.36
C ILE A 484 10.12 -32.02 3.79
N LEU A 485 9.81 -30.73 3.90
CA LEU A 485 9.62 -30.03 5.17
C LEU A 485 8.17 -29.51 5.23
N PRO A 486 7.20 -30.36 5.61
CA PRO A 486 5.76 -30.11 5.37
C PRO A 486 5.18 -28.97 6.20
N HIS A 487 5.89 -28.51 7.24
CA HIS A 487 5.48 -27.38 8.09
C HIS A 487 6.08 -26.04 7.62
N LEU A 488 6.94 -26.06 6.61
CA LEU A 488 7.54 -24.85 6.07
C LEU A 488 6.48 -24.05 5.30
N ASP A 489 6.44 -22.74 5.52
CA ASP A 489 5.48 -21.85 4.87
C ASP A 489 6.17 -20.56 4.39
N ARG A 490 5.55 -19.87 3.44
CA ARG A 490 6.04 -18.59 2.86
C ARG A 490 6.13 -17.45 3.87
N THR A 491 5.60 -17.64 5.07
CA THR A 491 5.73 -16.69 6.18
C THR A 491 7.14 -16.70 6.79
N ALA A 492 7.93 -17.75 6.55
CA ALA A 492 9.22 -17.94 7.19
C ALA A 492 10.33 -17.09 6.56
N ARG A 493 11.29 -16.66 7.39
CA ARG A 493 12.61 -16.20 6.92
C ARG A 493 13.58 -17.36 6.93
N LEU A 494 14.25 -17.61 5.82
CA LEU A 494 15.13 -18.77 5.62
C LEU A 494 16.54 -18.32 5.35
N ARG A 495 17.49 -19.17 5.76
CA ARG A 495 18.92 -19.01 5.47
C ARG A 495 19.42 -20.25 4.74
N LEU A 496 20.08 -20.06 3.61
CA LEU A 496 20.87 -21.08 2.93
C LEU A 496 22.34 -20.87 3.31
N GLU A 497 23.00 -21.91 3.79
CA GLU A 497 24.42 -21.87 4.16
C GLU A 497 25.15 -22.99 3.42
N GLN A 498 25.85 -22.63 2.35
CA GLN A 498 26.71 -23.51 1.56
C GLN A 498 28.13 -22.92 1.52
N PRO A 499 29.18 -23.74 1.35
CA PRO A 499 30.55 -23.23 1.26
C PRO A 499 30.74 -22.15 0.18
N TYR A 500 30.00 -22.25 -0.93
CA TYR A 500 30.08 -21.34 -2.08
C TYR A 500 29.03 -20.22 -2.07
N LEU A 501 27.97 -20.33 -1.27
CA LEU A 501 26.86 -19.37 -1.22
C LEU A 501 26.22 -19.33 0.17
N VAL A 502 26.15 -18.14 0.75
CA VAL A 502 25.35 -17.86 1.94
C VAL A 502 24.31 -16.82 1.58
N ALA A 503 23.03 -17.12 1.82
CA ALA A 503 21.93 -16.23 1.49
C ALA A 503 20.83 -16.26 2.55
N GLU A 504 20.25 -15.11 2.86
CA GLU A 504 19.16 -14.99 3.82
C GLU A 504 18.03 -14.12 3.25
N GLY A 505 16.78 -14.49 3.54
CA GLY A 505 15.64 -13.71 3.06
C GLY A 505 14.31 -14.31 3.47
N LYS A 506 13.25 -13.52 3.31
CA LYS A 506 11.88 -14.03 3.49
C LYS A 506 11.54 -14.98 2.35
N ALA A 507 10.90 -16.11 2.65
CA ALA A 507 10.36 -17.02 1.65
C ALA A 507 9.34 -16.30 0.77
N ARG A 508 9.62 -16.26 -0.54
CA ARG A 508 8.74 -15.73 -1.57
C ARG A 508 7.84 -16.81 -2.16
N GLN A 509 8.37 -18.03 -2.27
CA GLN A 509 7.61 -19.19 -2.71
C GLN A 509 8.08 -20.43 -1.94
N VAL A 510 7.11 -21.25 -1.52
CA VAL A 510 7.34 -22.60 -1.00
C VAL A 510 6.50 -23.55 -1.83
N ARG A 511 7.12 -24.61 -2.36
CA ARG A 511 6.46 -25.64 -3.15
C ARG A 511 6.78 -27.01 -2.58
N HIS A 512 5.75 -27.75 -2.21
CA HIS A 512 5.87 -29.15 -1.84
C HIS A 512 5.51 -30.03 -3.03
N THR A 513 6.36 -30.99 -3.37
CA THR A 513 6.10 -31.95 -4.45
C THR A 513 6.26 -33.36 -3.89
N LEU A 514 5.22 -34.17 -4.06
CA LEU A 514 5.12 -35.56 -3.59
C LEU A 514 4.85 -36.44 -4.81
N ASP A 515 5.86 -37.18 -5.24
CA ASP A 515 5.83 -37.98 -6.47
C ASP A 515 5.75 -39.47 -6.13
N PHE A 516 4.65 -40.10 -6.50
CA PHE A 516 4.37 -41.50 -6.18
C PHE A 516 5.13 -42.48 -7.09
N GLU A 517 5.57 -42.04 -8.27
CA GLU A 517 6.27 -42.89 -9.24
C GLU A 517 7.75 -43.04 -8.86
N THR A 518 8.36 -41.95 -8.37
CA THR A 518 9.76 -41.90 -7.96
C THR A 518 9.97 -42.09 -6.46
N GLY A 519 8.91 -42.01 -5.64
CA GLY A 519 8.98 -41.99 -4.18
C GLY A 519 9.61 -40.71 -3.61
N ARG A 520 9.77 -39.67 -4.44
CA ARG A 520 10.42 -38.41 -4.06
C ARG A 520 9.41 -37.47 -3.38
N ALA A 521 9.76 -37.00 -2.18
CA ALA A 521 9.05 -35.91 -1.51
C ALA A 521 10.03 -34.77 -1.22
N VAL A 522 9.78 -33.59 -1.79
CA VAL A 522 10.67 -32.43 -1.71
C VAL A 522 9.93 -31.15 -1.38
N THR A 523 10.67 -30.21 -0.79
CA THR A 523 10.24 -28.82 -0.64
C THR A 523 11.21 -27.91 -1.38
N ALA A 524 10.73 -27.27 -2.43
CA ALA A 524 11.46 -26.22 -3.12
C ALA A 524 11.18 -24.88 -2.41
N CYS A 525 12.25 -24.17 -2.08
CA CYS A 525 12.21 -22.88 -1.42
C CYS A 525 12.75 -21.81 -2.36
N GLU A 526 12.07 -20.67 -2.42
CA GLU A 526 12.60 -19.44 -3.03
C GLU A 526 12.55 -18.34 -1.98
N ILE A 527 13.67 -17.67 -1.71
CA ILE A 527 13.73 -16.49 -0.85
C ILE A 527 13.92 -15.22 -1.68
N ALA A 528 13.32 -14.13 -1.20
CA ALA A 528 13.59 -12.78 -1.65
C ALA A 528 14.65 -12.14 -0.75
N VAL A 529 15.75 -11.70 -1.36
CA VAL A 529 16.93 -11.14 -0.69
C VAL A 529 17.01 -9.65 -1.03
N SER A 530 16.99 -8.82 0.01
CA SER A 530 17.07 -7.36 -0.11
C SER A 530 18.52 -6.90 -0.20
N GLN A 531 18.82 -5.98 -1.11
CA GLN A 531 20.16 -5.40 -1.27
C GLN A 531 20.08 -3.90 -1.50
N GLY A 532 20.37 -3.08 -0.48
CA GLY A 532 20.36 -1.63 -0.64
C GLY A 532 21.01 -0.86 0.50
N GLY A 533 20.93 -1.38 1.72
CA GLY A 533 21.54 -0.78 2.90
C GLY A 533 20.94 0.57 3.31
N GLY A 534 21.58 1.18 4.29
CA GLY A 534 21.14 2.42 4.92
C GLY A 534 20.82 2.21 6.40
N ALA A 535 20.92 3.29 7.18
CA ALA A 535 20.66 3.27 8.62
C ALA A 535 19.54 4.25 9.03
N THR A 536 19.22 5.21 8.16
CA THR A 536 18.21 6.25 8.42
C THR A 536 16.93 5.92 7.67
N ASP A 537 15.82 6.04 8.37
CA ASP A 537 14.49 5.82 7.82
C ASP A 537 13.55 6.90 8.38
N ASP A 538 13.12 7.81 7.54
CA ASP A 538 12.29 8.94 7.95
C ASP A 538 10.85 8.49 8.23
N PRO A 539 10.16 9.14 9.18
CA PRO A 539 8.76 8.86 9.44
C PRO A 539 7.90 9.26 8.23
N VAL A 540 6.86 8.45 7.96
CA VAL A 540 5.84 8.78 6.97
C VAL A 540 4.93 9.86 7.56
N THR A 541 5.30 11.12 7.34
CA THR A 541 4.57 12.29 7.86
C THR A 541 4.52 13.36 6.77
N ALA A 542 3.35 13.97 6.57
CA ALA A 542 3.20 15.04 5.60
C ALA A 542 4.15 16.21 5.90
N PRO A 543 4.71 16.88 4.87
CA PRO A 543 5.50 18.08 5.09
C PRO A 543 4.61 19.21 5.59
N THR A 544 5.23 20.21 6.21
CA THR A 544 4.49 21.42 6.58
C THR A 544 3.93 22.09 5.33
N ARG A 545 2.66 22.49 5.40
CA ARG A 545 1.96 23.27 4.37
C ARG A 545 2.81 24.44 3.84
N PRO A 546 2.82 24.74 2.53
CA PRO A 546 3.40 25.97 2.03
C PRO A 546 2.68 27.20 2.61
N ASP A 547 3.39 28.31 2.74
CA ASP A 547 2.77 29.54 3.21
C ASP A 547 1.95 30.16 2.07
N THR A 548 0.63 30.21 2.26
CA THR A 548 -0.32 30.76 1.29
C THR A 548 -0.89 32.10 1.76
N VAL A 549 -0.41 32.66 2.88
CA VAL A 549 -1.04 33.81 3.56
C VAL A 549 -0.10 35.01 3.55
N ALA A 550 -0.56 36.15 3.04
CA ALA A 550 0.24 37.38 3.15
C ALA A 550 0.26 37.90 4.60
N PRO A 551 1.34 38.57 5.05
CA PRO A 551 1.44 39.11 6.40
C PRO A 551 0.21 39.96 6.77
N ALA A 552 -0.33 39.75 7.97
CA ALA A 552 -1.53 40.45 8.42
C ALA A 552 -1.31 41.98 8.48
N GLU A 553 -2.21 42.72 7.84
CA GLU A 553 -2.20 44.18 7.80
C GLU A 553 -3.54 44.74 8.31
N PRO A 554 -3.56 45.72 9.21
CA PRO A 554 -4.82 46.34 9.59
C PRO A 554 -5.43 47.04 8.36
N PRO A 555 -6.74 46.88 8.08
CA PRO A 555 -7.35 47.58 6.97
C PRO A 555 -7.17 49.10 7.13
N PRO A 556 -6.70 49.81 6.10
CA PRO A 556 -6.39 51.23 6.21
C PRO A 556 -7.65 52.02 6.57
N LYS A 557 -7.53 53.07 7.38
CA LYS A 557 -8.65 53.99 7.62
C LYS A 557 -8.67 55.06 6.54
N VAL A 558 -9.75 55.14 5.79
CA VAL A 558 -9.92 56.15 4.74
C VAL A 558 -10.57 57.40 5.35
N GLN A 559 -9.80 58.48 5.44
CA GLN A 559 -10.27 59.77 5.91
C GLN A 559 -10.74 60.63 4.72
N LEU A 560 -12.05 60.84 4.63
CA LEU A 560 -12.69 61.68 3.63
C LEU A 560 -12.64 63.16 4.05
N SER A 561 -12.63 64.05 3.06
CA SER A 561 -12.47 65.49 3.26
C SER A 561 -13.70 66.29 2.83
N SER A 562 -13.76 67.58 3.22
CA SER A 562 -14.75 68.52 2.69
C SER A 562 -14.10 69.60 1.83
N ARG A 563 -14.76 69.99 0.73
CA ARG A 563 -14.37 71.08 -0.16
C ARG A 563 -15.56 72.03 -0.38
N PHE A 564 -15.30 73.34 -0.35
CA PHE A 564 -16.33 74.37 -0.45
C PHE A 564 -16.07 75.34 -1.59
N GLY A 565 -17.12 75.63 -2.36
CA GLY A 565 -17.16 76.68 -3.38
C GLY A 565 -17.86 77.95 -2.86
N GLY A 566 -17.96 78.98 -3.71
CA GLY A 566 -18.65 80.23 -3.39
C GLY A 566 -17.94 81.13 -2.37
N GLU A 567 -16.66 80.86 -2.09
CA GLU A 567 -15.78 81.69 -1.29
C GLU A 567 -14.48 82.03 -2.04
N ALA A 568 -13.89 83.18 -1.72
CA ALA A 568 -12.65 83.63 -2.33
C ALA A 568 -11.53 82.59 -2.10
N GLY A 569 -10.80 82.23 -3.16
CA GLY A 569 -9.75 81.21 -3.12
C GLY A 569 -10.26 79.76 -3.28
N ALA A 570 -11.54 79.55 -3.60
CA ALA A 570 -12.04 78.24 -4.00
C ALA A 570 -11.36 77.75 -5.30
N LEU A 571 -10.87 76.51 -5.29
CA LEU A 571 -10.24 75.87 -6.46
C LEU A 571 -11.30 75.51 -7.52
N PRO A 572 -10.91 75.31 -8.80
CA PRO A 572 -11.81 74.70 -9.77
C PRO A 572 -12.32 73.35 -9.27
N TYR A 573 -13.61 73.08 -9.50
CA TYR A 573 -14.23 71.82 -9.11
C TYR A 573 -13.52 70.63 -9.76
N ASN A 574 -13.27 69.58 -8.98
CA ASN A 574 -12.74 68.32 -9.47
C ASN A 574 -13.69 67.17 -9.09
N GLU A 575 -14.15 66.43 -10.08
CA GLU A 575 -15.07 65.32 -9.91
C GLU A 575 -14.47 64.13 -9.15
N THR A 576 -13.15 63.99 -9.10
CA THR A 576 -12.44 62.92 -8.39
C THR A 576 -12.30 63.17 -6.89
N TRP A 577 -12.68 64.35 -6.38
CA TRP A 577 -12.65 64.62 -4.95
C TRP A 577 -13.56 63.66 -4.17
N LEU A 578 -12.98 62.99 -3.17
CA LEU A 578 -13.68 62.13 -2.22
C LEU A 578 -14.15 62.92 -0.99
N GLY A 579 -15.27 62.49 -0.41
CA GLY A 579 -15.96 63.15 0.69
C GLY A 579 -17.00 64.14 0.21
N TYR A 580 -17.21 65.22 0.98
CA TYR A 580 -18.30 66.17 0.72
C TYR A 580 -17.84 67.37 -0.10
N THR A 581 -18.57 67.70 -1.16
CA THR A 581 -18.48 69.00 -1.83
C THR A 581 -19.73 69.82 -1.53
N GLY A 582 -19.53 71.08 -1.18
CA GLY A 582 -20.60 72.02 -0.84
C GLY A 582 -20.23 73.46 -1.17
N ASN A 583 -20.99 74.42 -0.67
CA ASN A 583 -20.78 75.84 -0.93
C ASN A 583 -20.96 76.70 0.32
N ARG A 584 -20.44 77.92 0.27
CA ARG A 584 -20.76 78.97 1.23
C ARG A 584 -22.10 79.64 0.88
N GLU A 585 -22.97 79.84 1.87
CA GLU A 585 -24.27 80.49 1.76
C GLU A 585 -24.46 81.55 2.88
N PRO A 586 -24.64 82.85 2.54
CA PRO A 586 -24.58 83.43 1.21
C PRO A 586 -23.15 83.43 0.66
N ARG A 587 -23.03 83.44 -0.68
CA ARG A 587 -21.74 83.56 -1.37
C ARG A 587 -21.06 84.87 -0.96
N THR A 588 -19.75 84.81 -0.75
CA THR A 588 -18.93 86.01 -0.50
C THR A 588 -18.17 86.47 -1.74
N ASP A 589 -18.09 85.61 -2.75
CA ASP A 589 -17.46 85.88 -4.04
C ASP A 589 -18.36 85.27 -5.15
N PHE A 590 -18.84 86.13 -6.04
CA PHE A 590 -19.75 85.76 -7.14
C PHE A 590 -18.99 85.18 -8.34
N ASP A 591 -17.68 85.38 -8.41
CA ASP A 591 -16.80 84.83 -9.45
C ASP A 591 -16.19 83.48 -9.02
N ALA A 592 -16.20 83.18 -7.71
CA ALA A 592 -15.75 81.88 -7.19
C ALA A 592 -16.63 80.71 -7.68
N PRO A 593 -16.05 79.56 -8.04
CA PRO A 593 -16.81 78.41 -8.53
C PRO A 593 -17.79 77.88 -7.48
N VAL A 594 -18.97 77.44 -7.95
CA VAL A 594 -20.00 76.77 -7.14
C VAL A 594 -19.91 75.27 -7.42
N TYR A 595 -19.80 74.47 -6.39
CA TYR A 595 -19.70 73.01 -6.51
C TYR A 595 -21.08 72.36 -6.44
N PRO A 596 -21.30 71.20 -7.10
CA PRO A 596 -22.45 70.38 -6.81
C PRO A 596 -22.41 69.90 -5.35
N GLN A 597 -23.56 69.89 -4.68
CA GLN A 597 -23.67 69.30 -3.36
C GLN A 597 -23.74 67.78 -3.48
N ARG A 598 -22.67 67.08 -3.11
CA ARG A 598 -22.61 65.61 -3.19
C ARG A 598 -21.65 65.04 -2.15
N PHE A 599 -21.83 63.76 -1.87
CA PHE A 599 -20.89 62.96 -1.10
C PHE A 599 -20.37 61.85 -2.01
N ARG A 600 -19.06 61.76 -2.22
CA ARG A 600 -18.44 60.71 -3.06
C ARG A 600 -17.55 59.83 -2.19
N VAL A 601 -17.66 58.52 -2.40
CA VAL A 601 -16.82 57.52 -1.75
C VAL A 601 -16.33 56.56 -2.82
N GLU A 602 -15.09 56.11 -2.70
CA GLU A 602 -14.47 55.14 -3.58
C GLU A 602 -13.81 54.08 -2.70
N MET A 603 -14.01 52.81 -3.06
CA MET A 603 -13.47 51.67 -2.33
C MET A 603 -12.19 51.18 -3.01
N PRO A 604 -11.23 50.61 -2.26
CA PRO A 604 -10.06 50.01 -2.86
C PRO A 604 -10.45 48.85 -3.78
N GLU A 605 -9.72 48.69 -4.88
CA GLU A 605 -9.84 47.52 -5.74
C GLU A 605 -9.43 46.24 -5.00
N ILE A 606 -10.05 45.13 -5.38
CA ILE A 606 -9.80 43.81 -4.80
C ILE A 606 -9.22 42.93 -5.91
N GLY A 607 -7.94 42.56 -5.76
CA GLY A 607 -7.31 41.55 -6.62
C GLY A 607 -7.99 40.19 -6.44
N ARG A 608 -8.20 39.46 -7.52
CA ARG A 608 -8.81 38.11 -7.53
C ARG A 608 -7.91 37.05 -8.16
N GLU A 609 -6.61 37.34 -8.21
CA GLU A 609 -5.62 36.41 -8.74
C GLU A 609 -5.54 35.17 -7.84
N ALA A 610 -5.32 34.01 -8.45
CA ALA A 610 -5.12 32.77 -7.72
C ALA A 610 -3.84 32.83 -6.89
N ILE A 611 -3.86 32.24 -5.70
CA ILE A 611 -2.69 32.11 -4.84
C ILE A 611 -1.99 30.80 -5.22
N GLN A 612 -0.68 30.87 -5.49
CA GLN A 612 0.14 29.69 -5.76
C GLN A 612 1.28 29.66 -4.75
N ALA A 613 1.47 28.51 -4.11
CA ALA A 613 2.57 28.29 -3.19
C ALA A 613 3.15 26.88 -3.36
N GLU A 614 4.46 26.75 -3.12
CA GLU A 614 5.20 25.51 -3.36
C GLU A 614 5.94 25.05 -2.10
N ARG A 615 5.99 23.73 -1.91
CA ARG A 615 6.73 23.07 -0.84
C ARG A 615 7.53 21.90 -1.40
N GLU A 616 8.84 21.91 -1.15
CA GLU A 616 9.72 20.76 -1.37
C GLU A 616 9.96 20.02 -0.05
N ALA A 617 10.03 18.69 -0.12
CA ALA A 617 10.42 17.84 1.01
C ALA A 617 11.16 16.59 0.53
N ALA A 618 12.07 16.08 1.36
CA ALA A 618 12.81 14.85 1.09
C ALA A 618 12.65 13.86 2.26
N TYR A 619 12.59 12.57 1.93
CA TYR A 619 12.43 11.46 2.87
C TYR A 619 13.43 10.37 2.55
N GLU A 620 14.23 9.98 3.53
CA GLU A 620 15.17 8.86 3.43
C GLU A 620 14.49 7.54 3.80
N VAL A 621 14.79 6.49 3.03
CA VAL A 621 14.34 5.12 3.26
C VAL A 621 15.55 4.22 3.46
N ALA A 622 15.65 3.56 4.61
CA ALA A 622 16.59 2.49 4.82
C ALA A 622 16.10 1.24 4.10
N VAL A 623 16.93 0.70 3.20
CA VAL A 623 16.64 -0.58 2.55
C VAL A 623 17.37 -1.69 3.33
N PRO A 624 16.70 -2.79 3.70
CA PRO A 624 17.38 -3.93 4.31
C PRO A 624 18.53 -4.43 3.44
N ASP A 625 19.63 -4.81 4.10
CA ASP A 625 20.79 -5.45 3.46
C ASP A 625 20.89 -6.87 3.98
N ASP A 626 20.12 -7.77 3.36
CA ASP A 626 20.09 -9.18 3.71
C ASP A 626 21.43 -9.84 3.32
N GLU A 627 21.84 -10.90 4.02
CA GLU A 627 23.10 -11.58 3.69
C GLU A 627 23.02 -12.24 2.30
N LEU A 628 23.99 -11.94 1.46
CA LEU A 628 24.17 -12.54 0.14
C LEU A 628 25.67 -12.57 -0.21
N THR A 629 26.33 -13.66 0.13
CA THR A 629 27.78 -13.82 -0.02
C THR A 629 28.08 -15.01 -0.93
N LEU A 630 28.91 -14.77 -1.96
CA LEU A 630 29.43 -15.81 -2.85
C LEU A 630 30.91 -16.02 -2.56
N THR A 631 31.30 -17.26 -2.31
CA THR A 631 32.71 -17.65 -2.16
C THR A 631 33.12 -18.43 -3.39
N ILE A 632 34.06 -17.86 -4.16
CA ILE A 632 34.66 -18.56 -5.31
C ILE A 632 36.00 -19.13 -4.83
N GLU A 633 36.09 -20.45 -4.69
CA GLU A 633 37.36 -21.12 -4.49
C GLU A 633 38.12 -21.19 -5.83
N GLU A 634 39.45 -21.05 -5.81
CA GLU A 634 40.28 -21.26 -6.99
C GLU A 634 40.02 -22.66 -7.54
N LEU A 635 39.55 -22.75 -8.78
CA LEU A 635 39.54 -24.00 -9.55
C LEU A 635 41.00 -24.45 -9.69
N THR A 636 41.49 -25.27 -8.77
CA THR A 636 42.71 -26.03 -9.00
C THR A 636 42.47 -26.88 -10.24
N ALA A 637 43.25 -26.60 -11.29
CA ALA A 637 43.17 -27.27 -12.57
C ALA A 637 43.04 -28.79 -12.34
N TRP A 638 41.94 -29.37 -12.82
CA TRP A 638 41.77 -30.82 -12.85
C TRP A 638 42.95 -31.41 -13.65
N PRO A 639 43.69 -32.40 -13.11
CA PRO A 639 44.82 -33.02 -13.80
C PRO A 639 44.42 -33.78 -15.07
#